data_AF-A0AAV6LQW1-F1
#
_entry.id   AF-A0AAV6LQW1-F1
#
_cell.length_a   1.000
_cell.length_b   1.000
_cell.length_c   1.000
_cell.angle_alpha   90.00
_cell.angle_beta   90.00
_cell.angle_gamma   90.00
#
_symmetry.space_group_name_H-M   'P 1'
#
loop_
_entity.id
_entity.type
_entity.pdbx_description
1 polymer ?
#
loop_
_entity_poly.entity_id
_entity_poly.type
_entity_poly.pdbx_seq_one_letter_code
_entity_poly.pdbx_strand_id
1 'polypeptide(L)'
;MRIAENVKDDATDNCFFFGEEIKSLDNLEMNLLMEIIAGLLQDYIQPMELFEQEEDIGLFRASEGVDFSVTVEFLEALDTLRSQLCFIDACLNPKDFSDLWRSVADGLHFIFGSIYYSAIIDSLTRGLSSLELICEHYSLKMNKELQQMEPSGQGSEGEAHVDKAVDSEDGKGFATGRISLGEIEVVEITKFEFIWEYNFPQDKRKGVTFYKPVGIPNGFFRLGDYCQSNDQPLRGFVLAAREVTLPEAEYSCIWNQDKPPALLKPLDYTLAWSSNDGNEENFVGCGFFWLPKSPEGYKALGFVVTNKPDKPELGEFRCVRADLTDKCENYRLMLDANNSFPELAFRVWTTRPSDRGLNGKGVSVGTFFCTSYWSSEEELPSCLKNLSPTLQAMPNMDQNHALIRHYGPTIFFHPDEVYLPSSVSWFFKNGALLCRSGESIGEAIDAGGSNLPGGGLNDGAYWIDLPSDDRRERVKKGDLESAVLYVHLKPALGGTFTDIVMWVFCPFNGPATLKVGVMNRPLSKIGQHVCDWEHFTLRISNFTGELWSVYFSQHSGGKWVDASDLEFIEGNRAIIYSSKNGHASFTHPGSYIQGSAKLGIGVRNDAARSNYYVDSSTCYEIMAAEYLGEGIVREPCWLQFLRKWGPTFVYDSRAELGKIINRLPLALRNSVENIFDKLPVELYGENGPTGPKEKKNWEGDEIS
;
A
#
# COMPACT_ATOMS: atom_id res chain seq x y z
N MET A 1 46.92 -2.78 -17.21
CA MET A 1 47.47 -1.78 -16.28
C MET A 1 47.18 -0.39 -16.84
N ARG A 2 45.99 0.13 -16.55
CA ARG A 2 45.60 1.55 -16.59
C ARG A 2 44.47 1.69 -15.58
N ILE A 3 44.61 2.72 -14.77
CA ILE A 3 44.07 2.87 -13.42
C ILE A 3 42.60 3.28 -13.53
N ALA A 4 41.73 2.55 -12.82
CA ALA A 4 40.36 2.95 -12.55
C ALA A 4 40.38 3.93 -11.38
N GLU A 5 40.06 5.20 -11.65
CA GLU A 5 39.72 6.14 -10.61
C GLU A 5 38.24 5.96 -10.27
N ASN A 6 37.99 5.55 -9.03
CA ASN A 6 36.69 5.53 -8.39
C ASN A 6 36.13 6.95 -8.33
N VAL A 7 35.13 7.24 -9.15
CA VAL A 7 34.18 8.31 -8.86
C VAL A 7 33.04 7.64 -8.11
N LYS A 8 32.91 7.99 -6.82
CA LYS A 8 31.71 7.71 -6.03
C LYS A 8 30.57 8.48 -6.71
N ASP A 9 29.64 7.77 -7.33
CA ASP A 9 28.30 8.30 -7.61
C ASP A 9 27.58 8.46 -6.28
N ASP A 10 27.76 9.63 -5.67
CA ASP A 10 26.90 10.18 -4.64
C ASP A 10 25.75 10.91 -5.37
N ALA A 11 24.95 10.13 -6.11
CA ALA A 11 23.70 10.58 -6.70
C ALA A 11 22.62 10.39 -5.65
N THR A 12 22.41 11.45 -4.88
CA THR A 12 21.42 11.59 -3.81
C THR A 12 20.03 11.10 -4.21
N ASP A 13 19.43 10.39 -3.26
CA ASP A 13 18.07 9.85 -3.09
C ASP A 13 16.92 10.87 -3.33
N ASN A 14 16.89 11.61 -4.43
CA ASN A 14 15.87 12.63 -4.69
C ASN A 14 14.75 12.17 -5.62
N CYS A 15 14.16 11.01 -5.33
CA CYS A 15 13.05 10.48 -6.11
C CYS A 15 11.92 9.90 -5.25
N PHE A 16 11.89 10.32 -3.99
CA PHE A 16 10.82 10.10 -3.03
C PHE A 16 9.92 11.33 -3.01
N PHE A 17 8.61 11.13 -3.16
CA PHE A 17 7.63 12.21 -3.05
C PHE A 17 7.24 12.45 -1.58
N PHE A 18 7.44 11.47 -0.69
CA PHE A 18 7.20 11.55 0.77
C PHE A 18 8.00 10.54 1.65
N GLY A 19 9.03 9.89 1.13
CA GLY A 19 9.71 8.76 1.81
C GLY A 19 10.50 9.17 3.06
N GLU A 20 11.22 10.30 2.99
CA GLU A 20 11.87 10.89 4.17
C GLU A 20 10.87 11.69 5.01
N GLU A 21 9.83 12.20 4.37
CA GLU A 21 8.80 13.07 4.91
C GLU A 21 7.82 12.33 5.83
N ILE A 22 7.45 11.07 5.52
CA ILE A 22 6.63 10.21 6.39
C ILE A 22 7.39 9.84 7.67
N LYS A 23 8.67 9.44 7.57
CA LYS A 23 9.54 9.23 8.75
C LYS A 23 9.74 10.53 9.56
N SER A 24 9.76 11.68 8.87
CA SER A 24 9.87 13.00 9.46
C SER A 24 8.56 13.50 10.10
N LEU A 25 7.40 12.98 9.69
CA LEU A 25 6.08 13.22 10.28
C LEU A 25 5.84 12.34 11.52
N ASP A 26 6.35 11.11 11.53
CA ASP A 26 6.43 10.29 12.76
C ASP A 26 7.42 10.90 13.78
N ASN A 27 8.52 11.51 13.33
CA ASN A 27 9.39 12.31 14.21
C ASN A 27 8.71 13.63 14.68
N LEU A 28 7.79 14.19 13.88
CA LEU A 28 6.97 15.34 14.28
C LEU A 28 5.96 14.93 15.37
N GLU A 29 5.43 13.70 15.35
CA GLU A 29 4.60 13.17 16.43
C GLU A 29 5.33 13.22 17.76
N MET A 30 6.58 12.72 17.80
CA MET A 30 7.43 12.78 18.98
C MET A 30 7.80 14.20 19.37
N ASN A 31 8.16 15.07 18.41
CA ASN A 31 8.55 16.45 18.72
C ASN A 31 7.37 17.33 19.14
N LEU A 32 6.16 17.13 18.60
CA LEU A 32 4.97 17.89 18.96
C LEU A 32 4.42 17.47 20.32
N LEU A 33 4.43 16.15 20.63
CA LEU A 33 4.19 15.66 21.97
C LEU A 33 5.24 16.20 22.95
N MET A 34 6.52 16.18 22.57
CA MET A 34 7.60 16.73 23.39
C MET A 34 7.53 18.24 23.53
N GLU A 35 7.04 19.02 22.56
CA GLU A 35 6.86 20.47 22.65
C GLU A 35 5.62 20.84 23.48
N ILE A 36 4.54 20.07 23.38
CA ILE A 36 3.37 20.21 24.26
C ILE A 36 3.76 19.84 25.69
N ILE A 37 4.48 18.74 25.88
CA ILE A 37 5.03 18.31 27.19
C ILE A 37 6.08 19.28 27.70
N ALA A 38 6.96 19.81 26.84
CA ALA A 38 7.98 20.79 27.21
C ALA A 38 7.36 22.15 27.53
N GLY A 39 6.32 22.59 26.82
CA GLY A 39 5.57 23.80 27.17
C GLY A 39 4.86 23.65 28.53
N LEU A 40 4.23 22.49 28.76
CA LEU A 40 3.65 22.14 30.05
C LEU A 40 4.69 22.04 31.18
N LEU A 41 5.91 21.55 30.89
CA LEU A 41 7.02 21.47 31.84
C LEU A 41 7.73 22.81 32.04
N GLN A 42 7.82 23.68 31.03
CA GLN A 42 8.50 24.96 31.08
C GLN A 42 7.69 26.00 31.88
N ASP A 43 6.36 25.92 31.78
CA ASP A 43 5.44 26.66 32.66
C ASP A 43 5.39 26.07 34.10
N TYR A 44 5.86 24.83 34.29
CA TYR A 44 5.95 24.15 35.59
C TYR A 44 7.32 24.29 36.28
N ILE A 45 8.42 24.47 35.52
CA ILE A 45 9.81 24.53 36.05
C ILE A 45 10.25 25.95 36.41
N GLN A 46 9.75 26.99 35.72
CA GLN A 46 10.07 28.38 36.10
C GLN A 46 9.70 28.77 37.54
N PRO A 47 8.58 28.28 38.12
CA PRO A 47 8.25 28.53 39.52
C PRO A 47 9.12 27.73 40.51
N MET A 48 9.78 26.65 40.08
CA MET A 48 10.50 25.72 40.95
C MET A 48 11.95 26.14 41.21
N GLU A 49 12.59 26.85 40.27
CA GLU A 49 13.90 27.49 40.50
C GLU A 49 13.84 28.67 41.50
N LEU A 50 12.65 29.22 41.75
CA LEU A 50 12.42 30.21 42.81
C LEU A 50 12.25 29.58 44.20
N PHE A 51 11.93 28.29 44.28
CA PHE A 51 11.73 27.57 45.54
C PHE A 51 13.04 27.02 46.13
N GLU A 52 14.07 26.76 45.31
CA GLU A 52 15.37 26.27 45.82
C GLU A 52 16.25 27.35 46.47
N GLN A 53 15.89 28.63 46.37
CA GLN A 53 16.65 29.73 46.98
C GLN A 53 16.15 30.16 48.38
N GLU A 54 15.08 29.57 48.92
CA GLU A 54 14.48 30.04 50.18
C GLU A 54 14.18 28.98 51.25
N GLU A 55 14.81 27.80 51.23
CA GLU A 55 14.80 26.87 52.38
C GLU A 55 16.20 26.58 52.91
N ASP A 56 16.75 27.56 53.63
CA ASP A 56 17.67 27.27 54.72
C ASP A 56 16.88 27.32 56.04
N ILE A 57 17.08 26.30 56.89
CA ILE A 57 16.63 26.16 58.28
C ILE A 57 15.22 25.54 58.53
N GLY A 58 15.21 24.25 58.84
CA GLY A 58 14.69 23.80 60.14
C GLY A 58 13.32 23.09 60.21
N LEU A 59 13.35 21.76 60.12
CA LEU A 59 12.54 20.77 60.87
C LEU A 59 11.22 21.25 61.52
N PHE A 60 10.06 20.95 60.92
CA PHE A 60 8.81 20.85 61.68
C PHE A 60 7.98 19.62 61.32
N ARG A 61 7.62 18.88 62.37
CA ARG A 61 6.73 17.72 62.38
C ARG A 61 5.34 18.11 61.91
N ALA A 62 4.71 17.19 61.18
CA ALA A 62 3.31 17.20 60.82
C ALA A 62 2.39 17.54 62.01
N SER A 63 1.64 18.63 61.87
CA SER A 63 0.42 18.91 62.63
C SER A 63 -0.73 19.15 61.66
N GLU A 64 -1.87 18.58 61.99
CA GLU A 64 -3.15 18.64 61.27
C GLU A 64 -3.54 20.08 60.86
N GLY A 65 -3.99 20.24 59.61
CA GLY A 65 -4.70 21.44 59.16
C GLY A 65 -3.94 22.39 58.23
N VAL A 66 -3.12 21.89 57.28
CA VAL A 66 -2.59 22.73 56.20
C VAL A 66 -3.53 22.64 55.00
N ASP A 67 -4.23 23.74 54.74
CA ASP A 67 -4.98 23.95 53.50
C ASP A 67 -3.96 24.02 52.36
N PHE A 68 -3.96 23.03 51.47
CA PHE A 68 -3.12 23.08 50.27
C PHE A 68 -3.71 24.16 49.37
N SER A 69 -3.16 25.37 49.45
CA SER A 69 -3.53 26.44 48.54
C SER A 69 -3.02 26.07 47.16
N VAL A 70 -3.93 25.54 46.34
CA VAL A 70 -3.71 25.35 44.90
C VAL A 70 -3.30 26.70 44.33
N THR A 71 -2.13 26.77 43.68
CA THR A 71 -1.61 28.01 43.11
C THR A 71 -2.58 28.56 42.06
N VAL A 72 -2.67 29.88 41.97
CA VAL A 72 -3.57 30.55 40.99
C VAL A 72 -3.19 30.13 39.57
N GLU A 73 -1.89 29.93 39.33
CA GLU A 73 -1.33 29.46 38.06
C GLU A 73 -1.79 28.03 37.71
N PHE A 74 -1.91 27.14 38.69
CA PHE A 74 -2.44 25.78 38.46
C PHE A 74 -3.94 25.80 38.13
N LEU A 75 -4.71 26.68 38.79
CA LEU A 75 -6.12 26.87 38.47
C LEU A 75 -6.30 27.48 37.07
N GLU A 76 -5.43 28.39 36.64
CA GLU A 76 -5.43 28.96 35.28
C GLU A 76 -5.05 27.94 34.21
N ALA A 77 -4.09 27.05 34.50
CA ALA A 77 -3.73 25.96 33.59
C ALA A 77 -4.87 24.94 33.45
N LEU A 78 -5.53 24.56 34.55
CA LEU A 78 -6.71 23.70 34.52
C LEU A 78 -7.91 24.36 33.83
N ASP A 79 -8.09 25.67 33.97
CA ASP A 79 -9.16 26.40 33.30
C ASP A 79 -8.91 26.54 31.80
N THR A 80 -7.65 26.70 31.40
CA THR A 80 -7.23 26.69 30.00
C THR A 80 -7.44 25.31 29.38
N LEU A 81 -7.03 24.24 30.07
CA LEU A 81 -7.28 22.86 29.66
C LEU A 81 -8.78 22.58 29.53
N ARG A 82 -9.58 22.98 30.53
CA ARG A 82 -11.04 22.88 30.50
C ARG A 82 -11.64 23.61 29.30
N SER A 83 -11.20 24.84 29.04
CA SER A 83 -11.71 25.65 27.92
C SER A 83 -11.39 25.03 26.56
N GLN A 84 -10.20 24.45 26.42
CA GLN A 84 -9.80 23.73 25.21
C GLN A 84 -10.58 22.43 25.03
N LEU A 85 -10.80 21.66 26.10
CA LEU A 85 -11.60 20.43 26.06
C LEU A 85 -13.07 20.70 25.76
N CYS A 86 -13.66 21.77 26.30
CA CYS A 86 -15.03 22.19 25.97
C CYS A 86 -15.18 22.61 24.50
N PHE A 87 -14.15 23.22 23.91
CA PHE A 87 -14.14 23.53 22.49
C PHE A 87 -14.06 22.26 21.63
N ILE A 88 -13.25 21.29 22.05
CA ILE A 88 -13.07 20.02 21.34
C ILE A 88 -14.31 19.12 21.46
N ASP A 89 -14.97 19.08 22.62
CA ASP A 89 -16.24 18.37 22.86
C ASP A 89 -17.36 18.89 21.93
N ALA A 90 -17.42 20.20 21.72
CA ALA A 90 -18.37 20.82 20.79
C ALA A 90 -18.11 20.52 19.30
N CYS A 91 -16.96 19.94 18.96
CA CYS A 91 -16.52 19.72 17.57
C CYS A 91 -16.33 18.25 17.18
N LEU A 92 -16.35 17.32 18.14
CA LEU A 92 -16.18 15.89 17.90
C LEU A 92 -17.49 15.13 18.11
N ASN A 93 -17.60 13.95 17.49
CA ASN A 93 -18.64 13.01 17.89
C ASN A 93 -18.24 12.33 19.23
N PRO A 94 -19.22 11.79 19.99
CA PRO A 94 -18.96 11.31 21.36
C PRO A 94 -17.89 10.20 21.46
N LYS A 95 -17.70 9.41 20.41
CA LYS A 95 -16.72 8.31 20.39
C LYS A 95 -15.30 8.86 20.27
N ASP A 96 -15.08 9.76 19.31
CA ASP A 96 -13.76 10.33 19.04
C ASP A 96 -13.31 11.25 20.19
N PHE A 97 -14.25 11.96 20.84
CA PHE A 97 -13.96 12.74 22.05
C PHE A 97 -13.54 11.83 23.21
N SER A 98 -14.23 10.70 23.41
CA SER A 98 -13.93 9.77 24.49
C SER A 98 -12.54 9.14 24.37
N ASP A 99 -12.09 8.83 23.15
CA ASP A 99 -10.78 8.20 22.93
C ASP A 99 -9.64 9.22 23.10
N LEU A 100 -9.82 10.45 22.62
CA LEU A 100 -8.92 11.57 22.89
C LEU A 100 -8.82 11.85 24.39
N TRP A 101 -9.95 11.90 25.09
CA TRP A 101 -10.01 12.17 26.53
C TRP A 101 -9.30 11.09 27.35
N ARG A 102 -9.42 9.81 26.99
CA ARG A 102 -8.67 8.72 27.64
C ARG A 102 -7.17 8.91 27.56
N SER A 103 -6.64 9.27 26.39
CA SER A 103 -5.20 9.52 26.22
C SER A 103 -4.70 10.73 27.01
N VAL A 104 -5.50 11.81 27.07
CA VAL A 104 -5.17 12.98 27.89
C VAL A 104 -5.22 12.64 29.38
N ALA A 105 -6.24 11.89 29.81
CA ALA A 105 -6.40 11.45 31.19
C ALA A 105 -5.28 10.51 31.63
N ASP A 106 -4.85 9.58 30.79
CA ASP A 106 -3.73 8.66 31.07
C ASP A 106 -2.40 9.41 31.17
N GLY A 107 -2.18 10.42 30.32
CA GLY A 107 -1.01 11.30 30.38
C GLY A 107 -0.98 12.13 31.67
N LEU A 108 -2.12 12.69 32.08
CA LEU A 108 -2.26 13.38 33.37
C LEU A 108 -2.05 12.41 34.53
N HIS A 109 -2.61 11.20 34.46
CA HIS A 109 -2.42 10.15 35.47
C HIS A 109 -0.95 9.75 35.61
N PHE A 110 -0.20 9.69 34.51
CA PHE A 110 1.23 9.39 34.50
C PHE A 110 2.05 10.53 35.12
N ILE A 111 1.70 11.80 34.83
CA ILE A 111 2.36 12.98 35.40
C ILE A 111 2.08 13.10 36.91
N PHE A 112 0.81 13.01 37.32
CA PHE A 112 0.43 13.06 38.74
C PHE A 112 0.91 11.83 39.51
N GLY A 113 0.94 10.66 38.88
CA GLY A 113 1.49 9.42 39.43
C GLY A 113 3.01 9.45 39.61
N SER A 114 3.71 10.30 38.86
CA SER A 114 5.17 10.47 38.93
C SER A 114 5.62 11.58 39.88
N ILE A 115 4.73 12.51 40.29
CA ILE A 115 5.07 13.67 41.13
C ILE A 115 4.66 13.50 42.61
N TYR A 116 3.70 12.63 42.97
CA TYR A 116 3.26 12.49 44.37
C TYR A 116 3.14 11.04 44.85
N TYR A 117 4.16 10.56 45.56
CA TYR A 117 4.06 9.45 46.52
C TYR A 117 4.30 9.94 47.96
N SER A 118 3.63 11.02 48.36
CA SER A 118 3.27 11.23 49.78
C SER A 118 2.20 12.31 49.93
N ALA A 119 1.07 11.94 50.52
CA ALA A 119 -0.02 12.78 51.03
C ALA A 119 -0.76 13.67 50.01
N ILE A 120 -1.95 13.24 49.61
CA ILE A 120 -3.26 13.96 49.57
C ILE A 120 -4.21 13.03 48.78
N ILE A 121 -4.91 12.12 49.47
CA ILE A 121 -6.00 11.31 48.89
C ILE A 121 -7.39 11.90 49.22
N ASP A 122 -7.49 12.95 50.03
CA ASP A 122 -8.79 13.41 50.57
C ASP A 122 -9.40 14.63 49.88
N SER A 123 -8.67 15.36 49.03
CA SER A 123 -9.21 16.55 48.33
C SER A 123 -9.75 16.24 46.92
N LEU A 124 -9.15 15.27 46.22
CA LEU A 124 -9.60 14.82 44.89
C LEU A 124 -10.97 14.11 44.93
N THR A 125 -11.33 13.51 46.07
CA THR A 125 -12.61 12.84 46.30
C THR A 125 -13.80 13.81 46.33
N ARG A 126 -13.58 15.12 46.56
CA ARG A 126 -14.66 16.12 46.54
C ARG A 126 -14.87 16.78 45.18
N GLY A 127 -13.90 16.72 44.27
CA GLY A 127 -14.04 17.20 42.89
C GLY A 127 -14.63 16.16 41.94
N LEU A 128 -14.32 14.87 42.17
CA LEU A 128 -14.77 13.76 41.32
C LEU A 128 -16.28 13.48 41.40
N SER A 129 -16.95 13.90 42.46
CA SER A 129 -18.42 13.80 42.58
C SER A 129 -19.17 14.64 41.55
N SER A 130 -18.53 15.62 40.93
CA SER A 130 -19.11 16.45 39.86
C SER A 130 -19.01 15.79 38.47
N LEU A 131 -18.05 14.88 38.28
CA LEU A 131 -17.76 14.21 37.01
C LEU A 131 -18.48 12.86 36.87
N GLU A 132 -18.71 12.13 37.98
CA GLU A 132 -19.57 10.93 37.98
C GLU A 132 -21.02 11.25 37.57
N LEU A 133 -21.53 12.43 37.94
CA LEU A 133 -22.87 12.92 37.56
C LEU A 133 -23.00 13.18 36.05
N ILE A 134 -21.91 13.49 35.35
CA ILE A 134 -21.89 13.65 33.89
C ILE A 134 -21.85 12.28 33.20
N CYS A 135 -21.07 11.33 33.73
CA CYS A 135 -20.99 9.96 33.23
C CYS A 135 -22.32 9.18 33.35
N GLU A 136 -23.07 9.36 34.44
CA GLU A 136 -24.40 8.75 34.60
C GLU A 136 -25.45 9.35 33.67
N HIS A 137 -25.38 10.67 33.39
CA HIS A 137 -26.33 11.35 32.51
C HIS A 137 -26.21 10.88 31.04
N TYR A 138 -24.99 10.58 30.58
CA TYR A 138 -24.75 10.12 29.21
C TYR A 138 -24.97 8.61 29.01
N SER A 139 -24.72 7.77 30.02
CA SER A 139 -25.03 6.32 29.95
C SER A 139 -26.54 6.03 29.84
N LEU A 140 -27.39 6.85 30.48
CA LEU A 140 -28.85 6.73 30.41
C LEU A 140 -29.45 7.18 29.07
N LYS A 141 -28.75 8.06 28.34
CA LYS A 141 -29.18 8.53 27.02
C LYS A 141 -28.85 7.52 25.92
N MET A 142 -27.70 6.86 26.01
CA MET A 142 -27.22 5.88 25.03
C MET A 142 -28.02 4.57 25.03
N ASN A 143 -28.58 4.17 26.17
CA ASN A 143 -29.45 2.98 26.28
C ASN A 143 -30.88 3.17 25.72
N LYS A 144 -31.29 4.40 25.40
CA LYS A 144 -32.61 4.69 24.83
C LYS A 144 -32.64 4.72 23.30
N GLU A 145 -31.49 4.73 22.64
CA GLU A 145 -31.38 4.80 21.16
C GLU A 145 -30.90 3.48 20.52
N LEU A 146 -30.70 2.41 21.30
CA LEU A 146 -30.27 1.09 20.83
C LEU A 146 -31.38 0.01 20.81
N GLN A 147 -32.64 0.40 20.93
CA GLN A 147 -33.78 -0.50 20.71
C GLN A 147 -34.71 0.05 19.62
N GLN A 148 -34.27 -0.05 18.37
CA GLN A 148 -35.18 -0.19 17.22
C GLN A 148 -34.38 -0.52 15.95
N MET A 149 -34.76 -1.65 15.33
CA MET A 149 -34.61 -2.04 13.92
C MET A 149 -33.70 -3.25 13.62
N GLU A 150 -34.38 -4.38 13.46
CA GLU A 150 -34.12 -5.48 12.52
C GLU A 150 -35.51 -5.94 12.01
N PRO A 151 -35.65 -6.79 10.98
CA PRO A 151 -34.90 -6.94 9.71
C PRO A 151 -35.87 -7.16 8.50
N SER A 152 -35.36 -7.42 7.27
CA SER A 152 -35.78 -8.55 6.37
C SER A 152 -35.56 -8.36 4.84
N GLY A 153 -35.21 -9.47 4.15
CA GLY A 153 -35.47 -9.76 2.72
C GLY A 153 -34.22 -10.04 1.84
N GLN A 154 -33.73 -11.28 1.69
CA GLN A 154 -34.07 -12.35 0.69
C GLN A 154 -33.67 -12.12 -0.80
N GLY A 155 -32.54 -12.73 -1.22
CA GLY A 155 -32.39 -13.78 -2.25
C GLY A 155 -32.46 -13.46 -3.76
N SER A 156 -31.40 -13.82 -4.53
CA SER A 156 -31.37 -14.97 -5.49
C SER A 156 -30.13 -14.94 -6.41
N GLU A 157 -29.47 -16.10 -6.57
CA GLU A 157 -28.35 -16.37 -7.49
C GLU A 157 -28.82 -16.82 -8.89
N GLY A 158 -28.02 -16.55 -9.92
CA GLY A 158 -28.19 -17.11 -11.26
C GLY A 158 -26.84 -17.24 -11.97
N GLU A 159 -26.41 -18.49 -12.25
CA GLU A 159 -25.25 -18.83 -13.08
C GLU A 159 -25.61 -18.78 -14.58
N ALA A 160 -24.69 -18.31 -15.41
CA ALA A 160 -24.76 -18.45 -16.86
C ALA A 160 -23.45 -19.04 -17.41
N HIS A 161 -23.57 -20.19 -18.07
CA HIS A 161 -22.57 -20.85 -18.89
C HIS A 161 -22.25 -20.03 -20.16
N VAL A 162 -20.97 -19.98 -20.55
CA VAL A 162 -20.54 -19.51 -21.88
C VAL A 162 -19.76 -20.62 -22.58
N ASP A 163 -20.25 -20.98 -23.77
CA ASP A 163 -19.68 -21.97 -24.68
C ASP A 163 -18.40 -21.48 -25.38
N LYS A 164 -17.51 -22.44 -25.64
CA LYS A 164 -16.20 -22.29 -26.28
C LYS A 164 -16.30 -21.97 -27.78
N ALA A 165 -15.43 -21.08 -28.25
CA ALA A 165 -15.13 -20.90 -29.68
C ALA A 165 -13.62 -20.91 -29.95
N VAL A 166 -13.20 -21.96 -30.67
CA VAL A 166 -12.19 -22.10 -31.74
C VAL A 166 -10.75 -21.58 -31.51
N ASP A 167 -9.83 -22.55 -31.47
CA ASP A 167 -8.37 -22.47 -31.38
C ASP A 167 -7.69 -21.67 -32.52
N SER A 168 -6.87 -20.69 -32.14
CA SER A 168 -5.65 -20.29 -32.83
C SER A 168 -4.44 -20.82 -32.03
N GLU A 169 -3.35 -21.23 -32.70
CA GLU A 169 -2.28 -22.03 -32.07
C GLU A 169 -1.38 -21.29 -31.05
N ASP A 170 -1.57 -19.98 -30.86
CA ASP A 170 -0.92 -19.17 -29.82
C ASP A 170 -1.83 -19.07 -28.59
N GLY A 171 -1.34 -19.36 -27.37
CA GLY A 171 -2.12 -19.22 -26.12
C GLY A 171 -2.52 -20.52 -25.39
N LYS A 172 -1.95 -21.68 -25.76
CA LYS A 172 -2.25 -22.98 -25.12
C LYS A 172 -1.80 -23.12 -23.65
N GLY A 173 -0.92 -22.25 -23.15
CA GLY A 173 -0.36 -22.37 -21.80
C GLY A 173 -1.09 -21.57 -20.71
N PHE A 174 -1.84 -20.54 -21.08
CA PHE A 174 -2.58 -19.69 -20.13
C PHE A 174 -3.77 -20.45 -19.51
N ALA A 175 -4.00 -20.23 -18.21
CA ALA A 175 -5.11 -20.81 -17.45
C ALA A 175 -5.20 -22.35 -17.48
N THR A 176 -4.07 -23.05 -17.63
CA THR A 176 -4.01 -24.52 -17.67
C THR A 176 -3.79 -25.18 -16.30
N GLY A 177 -3.62 -24.37 -15.25
CA GLY A 177 -3.24 -24.81 -13.90
C GLY A 177 -1.77 -25.18 -13.76
N ARG A 178 -0.95 -25.11 -14.82
CA ARG A 178 0.47 -25.45 -14.80
C ARG A 178 1.29 -24.46 -15.61
N ILE A 179 2.51 -24.19 -15.15
CA ILE A 179 3.42 -23.27 -15.84
C ILE A 179 4.81 -23.90 -15.90
N SER A 180 5.40 -23.90 -17.09
CA SER A 180 6.82 -24.27 -17.26
C SER A 180 7.70 -23.05 -17.03
N LEU A 181 8.66 -23.19 -16.11
CA LEU A 181 9.69 -22.21 -15.79
C LEU A 181 11.02 -22.51 -16.50
N GLY A 182 11.02 -23.44 -17.46
CA GLY A 182 12.22 -23.96 -18.13
C GLY A 182 12.48 -25.41 -17.72
N GLU A 183 13.50 -25.64 -16.88
CA GLU A 183 13.86 -26.99 -16.38
C GLU A 183 12.87 -27.53 -15.31
N ILE A 184 12.00 -26.66 -14.77
CA ILE A 184 11.00 -26.98 -13.75
C ILE A 184 9.61 -26.61 -14.28
N GLU A 185 8.63 -27.48 -14.04
CA GLU A 185 7.22 -27.18 -14.19
C GLU A 185 6.57 -27.07 -12.81
N VAL A 186 5.74 -26.05 -12.63
CA VAL A 186 5.03 -25.77 -11.39
C VAL A 186 3.53 -25.91 -11.56
N VAL A 187 2.87 -26.31 -10.48
CA VAL A 187 1.40 -26.40 -10.37
C VAL A 187 0.96 -25.65 -9.12
N GLU A 188 -0.13 -24.91 -9.24
CA GLU A 188 -0.76 -24.19 -8.13
C GLU A 188 -1.56 -25.16 -7.25
N ILE A 189 -1.31 -25.16 -5.93
CA ILE A 189 -2.04 -25.96 -4.95
C ILE A 189 -2.81 -25.01 -4.03
N THR A 190 -4.13 -25.12 -4.06
CA THR A 190 -5.07 -24.29 -3.27
C THR A 190 -5.85 -25.09 -2.22
N LYS A 191 -5.55 -26.40 -2.08
CA LYS A 191 -6.15 -27.28 -1.08
C LYS A 191 -5.21 -27.48 0.09
N PHE A 192 -5.75 -27.30 1.29
CA PHE A 192 -4.98 -27.16 2.51
C PHE A 192 -5.60 -27.97 3.65
N GLU A 193 -4.76 -28.59 4.46
CA GLU A 193 -5.13 -29.24 5.72
C GLU A 193 -4.53 -28.45 6.88
N PHE A 194 -5.32 -28.20 7.92
CA PHE A 194 -4.87 -27.47 9.10
C PHE A 194 -3.73 -28.20 9.83
N ILE A 195 -2.70 -27.47 10.25
CA ILE A 195 -1.62 -28.00 11.09
C ILE A 195 -1.68 -27.38 12.48
N TRP A 196 -1.59 -26.05 12.54
CA TRP A 196 -1.44 -25.29 13.77
C TRP A 196 -1.89 -23.84 13.58
N GLU A 197 -2.31 -23.17 14.65
CA GLU A 197 -2.68 -21.75 14.65
C GLU A 197 -2.07 -21.02 15.84
N TYR A 198 -1.74 -19.75 15.63
CA TYR A 198 -1.44 -18.80 16.69
C TYR A 198 -2.57 -17.79 16.79
N ASN A 199 -3.24 -17.73 17.94
CA ASN A 199 -4.34 -16.81 18.19
C ASN A 199 -4.00 -15.87 19.34
N PHE A 200 -4.22 -14.57 19.15
CA PHE A 200 -4.17 -13.63 20.27
C PHE A 200 -5.39 -13.87 21.19
N PRO A 201 -5.20 -13.94 22.51
CA PRO A 201 -6.31 -14.15 23.45
C PRO A 201 -7.42 -13.10 23.33
N GLN A 202 -7.04 -11.87 22.96
CA GLN A 202 -7.95 -10.71 22.89
C GLN A 202 -8.63 -10.58 21.53
N ASP A 203 -7.99 -11.04 20.44
CA ASP A 203 -8.52 -10.92 19.09
C ASP A 203 -7.98 -12.05 18.18
N LYS A 204 -8.78 -13.10 18.03
CA LYS A 204 -8.43 -14.25 17.19
C LYS A 204 -8.25 -13.89 15.70
N ARG A 205 -8.86 -12.79 15.23
CA ARG A 205 -8.74 -12.38 13.82
C ARG A 205 -7.34 -11.88 13.48
N LYS A 206 -6.61 -11.37 14.47
CA LYS A 206 -5.19 -10.98 14.32
C LYS A 206 -4.23 -12.17 14.39
N GLY A 207 -4.75 -13.37 14.60
CA GLY A 207 -3.97 -14.60 14.60
C GLY A 207 -3.54 -15.02 13.19
N VAL A 208 -2.78 -16.10 13.14
CA VAL A 208 -2.29 -16.72 11.91
C VAL A 208 -2.50 -18.23 11.98
N THR A 209 -2.87 -18.83 10.85
CA THR A 209 -3.02 -20.28 10.71
C THR A 209 -2.07 -20.86 9.66
N PHE A 210 -1.52 -22.03 9.96
CA PHE A 210 -0.56 -22.75 9.12
C PHE A 210 -1.16 -24.04 8.60
N TYR A 211 -0.87 -24.34 7.33
CA TYR A 211 -1.52 -25.40 6.58
C TYR A 211 -0.56 -26.26 5.76
N LYS A 212 -0.88 -27.55 5.71
CA LYS A 212 -0.27 -28.56 4.85
C LYS A 212 -0.95 -28.47 3.47
N PRO A 213 -0.29 -28.09 2.36
CA PRO A 213 -0.84 -28.36 1.04
C PRO A 213 -1.10 -29.85 0.81
N VAL A 214 -2.28 -30.16 0.28
CA VAL A 214 -2.75 -31.53 0.00
C VAL A 214 -3.26 -31.66 -1.43
N GLY A 215 -3.34 -32.90 -1.93
CA GLY A 215 -3.76 -33.15 -3.32
C GLY A 215 -2.69 -32.81 -4.36
N ILE A 216 -1.41 -32.82 -3.97
CA ILE A 216 -0.28 -32.60 -4.88
C ILE A 216 -0.28 -33.71 -5.95
N PRO A 217 -0.29 -33.38 -7.25
CA PRO A 217 -0.31 -34.37 -8.31
C PRO A 217 0.94 -35.26 -8.33
N ASN A 218 0.78 -36.51 -8.76
CA ASN A 218 1.90 -37.47 -8.85
C ASN A 218 3.06 -36.89 -9.67
N GLY A 219 4.27 -36.98 -9.11
CA GLY A 219 5.51 -36.48 -9.70
C GLY A 219 5.83 -35.02 -9.37
N PHE A 220 4.90 -34.27 -8.78
CA PHE A 220 5.17 -32.96 -8.19
C PHE A 220 5.54 -33.09 -6.72
N PHE A 221 6.38 -32.18 -6.25
CA PHE A 221 6.91 -32.17 -4.89
C PHE A 221 6.63 -30.84 -4.22
N ARG A 222 6.43 -30.91 -2.90
CA ARG A 222 6.19 -29.75 -2.04
C ARG A 222 7.47 -28.95 -1.84
N LEU A 223 7.35 -27.63 -1.87
CA LEU A 223 8.47 -26.69 -1.66
C LEU A 223 8.41 -25.98 -0.30
N GLY A 224 7.26 -26.04 0.39
CA GLY A 224 7.03 -25.48 1.71
C GLY A 224 5.55 -25.52 2.09
N ASP A 225 5.24 -24.98 3.24
CA ASP A 225 3.89 -24.94 3.81
C ASP A 225 3.24 -23.59 3.61
N TYR A 226 1.91 -23.55 3.73
CA TYR A 226 1.13 -22.34 3.58
C TYR A 226 0.80 -21.71 4.93
N CYS A 227 0.64 -20.39 4.94
CA CYS A 227 0.29 -19.62 6.12
C CYS A 227 -0.60 -18.44 5.69
N GLN A 228 -1.62 -18.13 6.48
CA GLN A 228 -2.50 -16.98 6.26
C GLN A 228 -2.89 -16.31 7.58
N SER A 229 -3.15 -15.01 7.52
CA SER A 229 -3.84 -14.27 8.57
C SER A 229 -5.29 -14.72 8.72
N ASN A 230 -5.80 -14.69 9.96
CA ASN A 230 -7.15 -15.14 10.33
C ASN A 230 -8.25 -14.10 10.11
N ASP A 231 -7.90 -12.92 9.57
CA ASP A 231 -8.82 -11.83 9.26
C ASP A 231 -9.53 -11.99 7.90
N GLN A 232 -9.11 -12.97 7.09
CA GLN A 232 -9.65 -13.24 5.76
C GLN A 232 -10.05 -14.72 5.58
N PRO A 233 -11.04 -15.02 4.72
CA PRO A 233 -11.31 -16.40 4.31
C PRO A 233 -10.07 -17.06 3.71
N LEU A 234 -9.94 -18.39 3.85
CA LEU A 234 -8.80 -19.14 3.30
C LEU A 234 -8.75 -18.97 1.78
N ARG A 235 -7.77 -18.18 1.31
CA ARG A 235 -7.56 -17.82 -0.09
C ARG A 235 -6.07 -17.63 -0.31
N GLY A 236 -5.45 -18.65 -0.88
CA GLY A 236 -4.01 -18.70 -1.07
C GLY A 236 -3.59 -19.83 -1.98
N PHE A 237 -2.32 -19.86 -2.31
CA PHE A 237 -1.71 -20.98 -3.00
C PHE A 237 -0.31 -21.25 -2.48
N VAL A 238 0.15 -22.47 -2.75
CA VAL A 238 1.58 -22.78 -2.79
C VAL A 238 1.91 -23.48 -4.09
N LEU A 239 3.12 -23.27 -4.59
CA LEU A 239 3.60 -23.97 -5.78
C LEU A 239 4.21 -25.32 -5.39
N ALA A 240 3.77 -26.37 -6.07
CA ALA A 240 4.48 -27.64 -6.12
C ALA A 240 5.24 -27.74 -7.44
N ALA A 241 6.40 -28.38 -7.44
CA ALA A 241 7.31 -28.40 -8.58
C ALA A 241 7.69 -29.82 -9.00
N ARG A 242 7.91 -30.01 -10.30
CA ARG A 242 8.56 -31.21 -10.85
C ARG A 242 9.63 -30.81 -11.86
N GLU A 243 10.59 -31.71 -12.04
CA GLU A 243 11.59 -31.59 -13.09
C GLU A 243 10.98 -31.92 -14.46
N VAL A 244 11.27 -31.10 -15.46
CA VAL A 244 10.84 -31.33 -16.84
C VAL A 244 11.84 -32.25 -17.52
N THR A 245 11.39 -33.42 -17.96
CA THR A 245 12.19 -34.29 -18.82
C THR A 245 12.16 -33.72 -20.24
N LEU A 246 13.19 -32.97 -20.62
CA LEU A 246 13.31 -32.47 -22.00
C LEU A 246 13.46 -33.67 -22.95
N PRO A 247 12.70 -33.73 -24.06
CA PRO A 247 12.97 -34.70 -25.12
C PRO A 247 14.40 -34.47 -25.64
N GLU A 248 15.17 -35.54 -25.80
CA GLU A 248 16.48 -35.53 -26.46
C GLU A 248 16.30 -35.07 -27.92
N ALA A 249 16.25 -33.76 -28.15
CA ALA A 249 16.27 -33.21 -29.50
C ALA A 249 17.70 -33.29 -30.04
N GLU A 250 17.82 -33.79 -31.28
CA GLU A 250 19.01 -34.09 -32.09
C GLU A 250 20.01 -32.93 -32.33
N TYR A 251 19.97 -31.87 -31.54
CA TYR A 251 20.96 -30.79 -31.50
C TYR A 251 21.33 -30.40 -30.06
N SER A 252 21.53 -31.41 -29.21
CA SER A 252 22.26 -31.26 -27.95
C SER A 252 23.66 -30.69 -28.24
N CYS A 253 23.80 -29.36 -28.17
CA CYS A 253 25.09 -28.73 -27.96
C CYS A 253 25.70 -29.27 -26.67
N ILE A 254 27.02 -29.42 -26.68
CA ILE A 254 27.91 -30.22 -25.81
C ILE A 254 27.86 -29.83 -24.29
N TRP A 255 26.86 -29.11 -23.81
CA TRP A 255 26.80 -28.49 -22.48
C TRP A 255 25.70 -29.00 -21.53
N ASN A 256 24.82 -29.92 -21.94
CA ASN A 256 23.63 -30.30 -21.14
C ASN A 256 23.67 -31.70 -20.50
N GLN A 257 24.74 -32.49 -20.64
CA GLN A 257 24.80 -33.85 -20.07
C GLN A 257 25.35 -33.92 -18.63
N ASP A 258 25.87 -32.80 -18.07
CA ASP A 258 26.54 -32.79 -16.76
C ASP A 258 25.79 -32.02 -15.65
N LYS A 259 24.59 -31.51 -15.91
CA LYS A 259 23.84 -30.78 -14.88
C LYS A 259 23.17 -31.75 -13.89
N PRO A 260 23.33 -31.55 -12.57
CA PRO A 260 22.63 -32.36 -11.58
C PRO A 260 21.12 -32.06 -11.61
N PRO A 261 20.26 -32.95 -11.06
CA PRO A 261 18.81 -32.81 -11.12
C PRO A 261 18.31 -31.45 -10.62
N ALA A 262 17.23 -30.93 -11.20
CA ALA A 262 16.68 -29.64 -10.78
C ALA A 262 16.19 -29.65 -9.31
N LEU A 263 15.76 -30.82 -8.82
CA LEU A 263 15.14 -31.02 -7.50
C LEU A 263 15.82 -32.14 -6.73
N LEU A 264 16.24 -31.89 -5.49
CA LEU A 264 16.78 -32.89 -4.57
C LEU A 264 16.08 -32.88 -3.22
N LYS A 265 16.06 -34.03 -2.54
CA LYS A 265 15.59 -34.08 -1.15
C LYS A 265 16.52 -33.27 -0.23
N PRO A 266 16.00 -32.66 0.84
CA PRO A 266 16.86 -32.08 1.87
C PRO A 266 17.74 -33.17 2.53
N LEU A 267 18.85 -32.74 3.11
CA LEU A 267 19.76 -33.62 3.86
C LEU A 267 19.22 -33.95 5.25
N ASP A 268 18.59 -32.97 5.89
CA ASP A 268 17.98 -33.02 7.22
C ASP A 268 17.11 -31.76 7.41
N TYR A 269 16.55 -31.56 8.59
CA TYR A 269 15.84 -30.35 9.00
C TYR A 269 16.46 -29.72 10.24
N THR A 270 16.49 -28.39 10.29
CA THR A 270 16.80 -27.61 11.49
C THR A 270 15.50 -27.12 12.11
N LEU A 271 15.31 -27.30 13.42
CA LEU A 271 14.19 -26.67 14.13
C LEU A 271 14.46 -25.16 14.19
N ALA A 272 13.63 -24.37 13.51
CA ALA A 272 13.72 -22.92 13.49
C ALA A 272 12.95 -22.29 14.65
N TRP A 273 11.76 -22.82 14.96
CA TRP A 273 10.96 -22.35 16.08
C TRP A 273 9.99 -23.44 16.56
N SER A 274 9.59 -23.37 17.82
CA SER A 274 8.48 -24.18 18.34
C SER A 274 7.72 -23.43 19.41
N SER A 275 6.41 -23.66 19.50
CA SER A 275 5.57 -23.11 20.57
C SER A 275 5.68 -23.90 21.88
N ASN A 276 6.57 -24.90 21.95
CA ASN A 276 6.76 -25.73 23.13
C ASN A 276 7.48 -24.92 24.23
N ASP A 277 6.94 -24.94 25.44
CA ASP A 277 7.47 -24.22 26.61
C ASP A 277 8.64 -24.94 27.30
N GLY A 278 9.16 -26.01 26.68
CA GLY A 278 10.22 -26.85 27.23
C GLY A 278 9.72 -28.07 28.01
N ASN A 279 8.40 -28.29 28.08
CA ASN A 279 7.85 -29.52 28.65
C ASN A 279 8.01 -30.71 27.67
N GLU A 280 8.87 -31.67 28.01
CA GLU A 280 9.15 -32.84 27.18
C GLU A 280 8.03 -33.90 27.20
N GLU A 281 7.01 -33.76 28.05
CA GLU A 281 5.96 -34.76 28.25
C GLU A 281 4.61 -34.37 27.62
N ASN A 282 4.42 -33.12 27.20
CA ASN A 282 3.15 -32.65 26.64
C ASN A 282 3.31 -31.72 25.41
N PHE A 283 3.30 -32.32 24.22
CA PHE A 283 3.35 -31.60 22.95
C PHE A 283 1.97 -31.30 22.35
N VAL A 284 0.88 -31.57 23.08
CA VAL A 284 -0.48 -31.40 22.55
C VAL A 284 -0.75 -29.92 22.30
N GLY A 285 -1.08 -29.58 21.04
CA GLY A 285 -1.33 -28.20 20.62
C GLY A 285 -0.08 -27.39 20.28
N CYS A 286 1.11 -28.01 20.29
CA CYS A 286 2.35 -27.33 19.91
C CYS A 286 2.58 -27.35 18.39
N GLY A 287 3.09 -26.23 17.86
CA GLY A 287 3.58 -26.11 16.49
C GLY A 287 5.10 -26.19 16.45
N PHE A 288 5.65 -26.94 15.50
CA PHE A 288 7.09 -27.07 15.26
C PHE A 288 7.42 -26.67 13.82
N PHE A 289 8.37 -25.75 13.67
CA PHE A 289 8.73 -25.10 12.41
C PHE A 289 10.13 -25.51 12.02
N TRP A 290 10.25 -26.11 10.84
CA TRP A 290 11.46 -26.75 10.37
C TRP A 290 11.96 -26.07 9.11
N LEU A 291 13.25 -25.72 9.09
CA LEU A 291 13.96 -25.24 7.91
C LEU A 291 14.70 -26.41 7.24
N PRO A 292 14.42 -26.74 5.97
CA PRO A 292 15.14 -27.81 5.26
C PRO A 292 16.63 -27.48 5.07
N LYS A 293 17.53 -28.38 5.47
CA LYS A 293 18.96 -28.27 5.17
C LYS A 293 19.20 -28.70 3.72
N SER A 294 19.49 -27.71 2.87
CA SER A 294 19.69 -27.93 1.44
C SER A 294 21.03 -28.62 1.15
N PRO A 295 21.10 -29.53 0.16
CA PRO A 295 22.36 -29.99 -0.40
C PRO A 295 23.20 -28.84 -0.96
N GLU A 296 24.51 -29.04 -1.08
CA GLU A 296 25.40 -28.06 -1.69
C GLU A 296 24.96 -27.74 -3.14
N GLY A 297 24.85 -26.45 -3.47
CA GLY A 297 24.33 -26.00 -4.77
C GLY A 297 22.80 -25.94 -4.89
N TYR A 298 22.06 -26.17 -3.80
CA TYR A 298 20.59 -26.09 -3.76
C TYR A 298 20.13 -25.12 -2.67
N LYS A 299 18.89 -24.65 -2.79
CA LYS A 299 18.23 -23.77 -1.82
C LYS A 299 16.86 -24.30 -1.41
N ALA A 300 16.45 -23.95 -0.20
CA ALA A 300 15.11 -24.19 0.32
C ALA A 300 14.23 -22.96 0.03
N LEU A 301 12.95 -23.20 -0.23
CA LEU A 301 12.00 -22.18 -0.67
C LEU A 301 10.86 -21.94 0.33
N GLY A 302 10.80 -22.70 1.42
CA GLY A 302 9.85 -22.46 2.49
C GLY A 302 10.09 -23.33 3.71
N PHE A 303 9.38 -22.98 4.78
CA PHE A 303 9.36 -23.74 6.02
C PHE A 303 8.37 -24.90 5.96
N VAL A 304 8.61 -25.87 6.84
CA VAL A 304 7.73 -27.02 7.06
C VAL A 304 7.17 -26.95 8.47
N VAL A 305 5.86 -27.12 8.62
CA VAL A 305 5.19 -27.08 9.92
C VAL A 305 4.67 -28.46 10.28
N THR A 306 4.78 -28.81 11.55
CA THR A 306 4.25 -30.05 12.11
C THR A 306 3.60 -29.78 13.46
N ASN A 307 2.66 -30.64 13.85
CA ASN A 307 2.00 -30.60 15.16
C ASN A 307 2.56 -31.65 16.14
N LYS A 308 3.74 -32.21 15.81
CA LYS A 308 4.49 -33.20 16.58
C LYS A 308 5.97 -32.86 16.52
N PRO A 309 6.77 -33.24 17.53
CA PRO A 309 8.21 -32.95 17.55
C PRO A 309 9.03 -33.80 16.55
N ASP A 310 8.40 -34.78 15.90
CA ASP A 310 9.06 -35.64 14.91
C ASP A 310 9.47 -34.82 13.67
N LYS A 311 10.71 -35.04 13.21
CA LYS A 311 11.19 -34.42 11.98
C LYS A 311 10.33 -34.85 10.79
N PRO A 312 10.04 -33.94 9.83
CA PRO A 312 9.35 -34.31 8.60
C PRO A 312 10.11 -35.37 7.79
N GLU A 313 9.39 -36.15 7.00
CA GLU A 313 10.00 -37.12 6.09
C GLU A 313 10.74 -36.41 4.95
N LEU A 314 12.00 -36.77 4.71
CA LEU A 314 12.83 -36.20 3.64
C LEU A 314 12.24 -36.39 2.23
N GLY A 315 11.35 -37.37 2.05
CA GLY A 315 10.74 -37.69 0.77
C GLY A 315 9.68 -36.70 0.30
N GLU A 316 9.01 -36.01 1.23
CA GLU A 316 7.86 -35.13 0.93
C GLU A 316 8.27 -33.78 0.31
N PHE A 317 9.50 -33.34 0.54
CA PHE A 317 9.98 -32.00 0.16
C PHE A 317 11.15 -32.03 -0.82
N ARG A 318 11.30 -30.96 -1.60
CA ARG A 318 12.47 -30.76 -2.47
C ARG A 318 13.10 -29.39 -2.27
N CYS A 319 14.42 -29.38 -2.23
CA CYS A 319 15.26 -28.21 -2.46
C CYS A 319 15.48 -28.05 -3.97
N VAL A 320 15.65 -26.81 -4.42
CA VAL A 320 15.80 -26.47 -5.84
C VAL A 320 17.23 -26.06 -6.12
N ARG A 321 17.76 -26.45 -7.27
CA ARG A 321 19.11 -26.08 -7.70
C ARG A 321 19.25 -24.55 -7.77
N ALA A 322 20.35 -24.02 -7.24
CA ALA A 322 20.49 -22.58 -6.96
C ALA A 322 20.36 -21.68 -8.20
N ASP A 323 20.77 -22.14 -9.40
CA ASP A 323 20.62 -21.41 -10.66
C ASP A 323 19.16 -21.26 -11.13
N LEU A 324 18.26 -22.10 -10.60
CA LEU A 324 16.81 -22.07 -10.85
C LEU A 324 16.05 -21.27 -9.78
N THR A 325 16.78 -20.59 -8.89
CA THR A 325 16.21 -19.75 -7.82
C THR A 325 16.58 -18.29 -7.99
N ASP A 326 15.82 -17.42 -7.34
CA ASP A 326 16.05 -15.97 -7.32
C ASP A 326 15.96 -15.41 -5.90
N LYS A 327 16.44 -14.18 -5.72
CA LYS A 327 16.40 -13.48 -4.43
C LYS A 327 14.96 -13.18 -4.03
N CYS A 328 14.69 -13.39 -2.75
CA CYS A 328 13.38 -13.22 -2.13
C CYS A 328 13.54 -12.21 -0.97
N GLU A 329 12.49 -11.45 -0.69
CA GLU A 329 12.43 -10.48 0.40
C GLU A 329 11.14 -10.66 1.22
N ASN A 330 11.18 -10.19 2.47
CA ASN A 330 10.00 -10.08 3.30
C ASN A 330 9.05 -9.02 2.72
N TYR A 331 7.75 -9.33 2.66
CA TYR A 331 6.75 -8.43 2.10
C TYR A 331 5.78 -7.91 3.17
N ARG A 332 4.73 -8.66 3.50
CA ARG A 332 3.73 -8.29 4.52
C ARG A 332 4.01 -9.05 5.81
N LEU A 333 4.16 -8.32 6.92
CA LEU A 333 4.17 -8.88 8.27
C LEU A 333 2.77 -9.39 8.60
N MET A 334 2.64 -10.70 8.83
CA MET A 334 1.36 -11.33 9.20
C MET A 334 1.20 -11.44 10.72
N LEU A 335 2.30 -11.66 11.44
CA LEU A 335 2.27 -11.83 12.90
C LEU A 335 3.54 -11.23 13.53
N ASP A 336 3.35 -10.45 14.59
CA ASP A 336 4.42 -10.05 15.51
C ASP A 336 4.02 -10.37 16.95
N ALA A 337 4.49 -11.51 17.47
CA ALA A 337 4.18 -11.97 18.82
C ALA A 337 5.11 -11.37 19.90
N ASN A 338 6.12 -10.60 19.52
CA ASN A 338 7.18 -10.14 20.45
C ASN A 338 6.66 -9.28 21.59
N ASN A 339 5.61 -8.48 21.35
CA ASN A 339 5.04 -7.59 22.36
C ASN A 339 4.18 -8.35 23.39
N SER A 340 3.73 -9.57 23.07
CA SER A 340 2.82 -10.33 23.93
C SER A 340 3.57 -11.29 24.87
N PHE A 341 4.65 -11.93 24.39
CA PHE A 341 5.43 -12.89 25.17
C PHE A 341 6.90 -12.83 24.76
N PRO A 342 7.77 -12.08 25.48
CA PRO A 342 9.19 -11.93 25.14
C PRO A 342 9.96 -13.26 25.07
N GLU A 343 9.51 -14.28 25.81
CA GLU A 343 10.10 -15.63 25.85
C GLU A 343 9.72 -16.50 24.63
N LEU A 344 8.71 -16.08 23.85
CA LEU A 344 8.21 -16.74 22.64
C LEU A 344 8.21 -15.77 21.46
N ALA A 345 9.28 -14.98 21.33
CA ALA A 345 9.46 -14.09 20.19
C ALA A 345 9.27 -14.88 18.87
N PHE A 346 8.28 -14.47 18.09
CA PHE A 346 7.89 -15.15 16.86
C PHE A 346 7.29 -14.14 15.91
N ARG A 347 7.89 -14.03 14.74
CA ARG A 347 7.41 -13.19 13.66
C ARG A 347 7.24 -13.98 12.39
N VAL A 348 6.22 -13.62 11.63
CA VAL A 348 5.87 -14.31 10.38
C VAL A 348 5.61 -13.29 9.28
N TRP A 349 6.23 -13.49 8.12
CA TRP A 349 6.06 -12.65 6.94
C TRP A 349 5.67 -13.49 5.74
N THR A 350 4.91 -12.89 4.84
CA THR A 350 4.85 -13.34 3.44
C THR A 350 6.15 -12.98 2.74
N THR A 351 6.51 -13.74 1.71
CA THR A 351 7.71 -13.49 0.90
C THR A 351 7.33 -13.14 -0.54
N ARG A 352 8.19 -12.36 -1.19
CA ARG A 352 8.06 -12.03 -2.62
C ARG A 352 9.43 -11.91 -3.28
N PRO A 353 9.52 -11.99 -4.62
CA PRO A 353 10.75 -11.72 -5.35
C PRO A 353 11.29 -10.31 -5.07
N SER A 354 12.61 -10.18 -4.92
CA SER A 354 13.26 -8.87 -4.78
C SER A 354 13.28 -8.09 -6.10
N ASP A 355 13.62 -8.76 -7.20
CA ASP A 355 13.57 -8.17 -8.54
C ASP A 355 12.19 -8.40 -9.17
N ARG A 356 11.54 -7.31 -9.58
CA ARG A 356 10.13 -7.28 -10.02
C ARG A 356 9.96 -6.31 -11.18
N GLY A 357 8.80 -6.40 -11.83
CA GLY A 357 8.49 -5.67 -13.05
C GLY A 357 8.63 -6.55 -14.28
N LEU A 358 8.59 -5.92 -15.45
CA LEU A 358 8.49 -6.58 -16.76
C LEU A 358 9.63 -7.57 -17.03
N ASN A 359 10.83 -7.25 -16.55
CA ASN A 359 12.03 -8.09 -16.72
C ASN A 359 12.30 -9.03 -15.53
N GLY A 360 11.57 -8.87 -14.42
CA GLY A 360 11.76 -9.65 -13.20
C GLY A 360 11.44 -11.13 -13.44
N LYS A 361 12.37 -12.02 -13.09
CA LYS A 361 12.24 -13.47 -13.32
C LYS A 361 11.81 -14.24 -12.08
N GLY A 362 11.83 -13.63 -10.91
CA GLY A 362 11.48 -14.30 -9.67
C GLY A 362 9.99 -14.66 -9.60
N VAL A 363 9.70 -15.86 -9.08
CA VAL A 363 8.37 -16.43 -8.90
C VAL A 363 8.21 -16.79 -7.42
N SER A 364 7.20 -16.22 -6.75
CA SER A 364 6.88 -16.60 -5.37
C SER A 364 6.27 -17.99 -5.34
N VAL A 365 6.70 -18.80 -4.38
CA VAL A 365 6.14 -20.13 -4.14
C VAL A 365 4.90 -20.10 -3.24
N GLY A 366 4.50 -18.94 -2.73
CA GLY A 366 3.34 -18.79 -1.83
C GLY A 366 3.58 -19.26 -0.40
N THR A 367 4.84 -19.44 0.00
CA THR A 367 5.22 -19.84 1.37
C THR A 367 5.43 -18.60 2.26
N PHE A 368 5.89 -18.83 3.48
CA PHE A 368 6.15 -17.77 4.47
C PHE A 368 7.58 -17.85 4.99
N PHE A 369 8.01 -16.77 5.65
CA PHE A 369 9.24 -16.71 6.44
C PHE A 369 8.89 -16.49 7.91
N CYS A 370 9.61 -17.13 8.83
CA CYS A 370 9.46 -16.89 10.26
C CYS A 370 10.81 -16.88 10.99
N THR A 371 10.89 -16.13 12.11
CA THR A 371 12.09 -16.02 12.96
C THR A 371 11.74 -15.68 14.41
N SER A 372 12.72 -15.85 15.33
CA SER A 372 12.58 -15.64 16.78
C SER A 372 13.59 -14.68 17.42
N TYR A 373 14.44 -14.00 16.65
CA TYR A 373 15.49 -13.00 17.01
C TYR A 373 16.91 -13.48 17.45
N TRP A 374 17.90 -12.68 16.99
CA TRP A 374 19.37 -12.60 17.28
C TRP A 374 20.40 -13.32 16.40
N SER A 375 20.08 -13.75 15.18
CA SER A 375 21.15 -14.00 14.20
C SER A 375 20.93 -13.18 12.94
N SER A 376 21.90 -12.32 12.64
CA SER A 376 22.00 -11.54 11.40
C SER A 376 22.35 -12.41 10.18
N GLU A 377 22.22 -13.74 10.30
CA GLU A 377 22.69 -14.73 9.33
C GLU A 377 21.62 -15.79 8.98
N GLU A 378 20.34 -15.57 9.31
CA GLU A 378 19.28 -16.46 8.82
C GLU A 378 19.04 -16.22 7.33
N GLU A 379 19.46 -17.17 6.49
CA GLU A 379 19.17 -17.16 5.06
C GLU A 379 17.67 -17.22 4.83
N LEU A 380 17.09 -16.13 4.32
CA LEU A 380 15.74 -16.08 3.79
C LEU A 380 15.54 -17.19 2.74
N PRO A 381 14.38 -17.89 2.74
CA PRO A 381 14.03 -18.81 1.67
C PRO A 381 14.10 -18.12 0.31
N SER A 382 14.56 -18.86 -0.69
CA SER A 382 14.68 -18.33 -2.06
C SER A 382 13.33 -18.39 -2.79
N CYS A 383 13.18 -17.53 -3.78
CA CYS A 383 12.08 -17.59 -4.73
C CYS A 383 12.47 -18.52 -5.91
N LEU A 384 11.51 -19.02 -6.70
CA LEU A 384 11.82 -19.70 -7.97
C LEU A 384 12.24 -18.68 -9.03
N LYS A 385 12.92 -19.12 -10.09
CA LYS A 385 13.28 -18.28 -11.23
C LYS A 385 12.70 -18.82 -12.53
N ASN A 386 11.94 -17.99 -13.24
CA ASN A 386 11.44 -18.32 -14.57
C ASN A 386 12.53 -18.10 -15.63
N LEU A 387 13.05 -19.20 -16.17
CA LEU A 387 14.03 -19.22 -17.25
C LEU A 387 13.40 -19.59 -18.61
N SER A 388 12.06 -19.67 -18.67
CA SER A 388 11.34 -19.93 -19.92
C SER A 388 11.51 -18.75 -20.89
N PRO A 389 12.02 -18.97 -22.12
CA PRO A 389 12.29 -17.90 -23.07
C PRO A 389 11.02 -17.33 -23.70
N THR A 390 9.92 -18.08 -23.71
CA THR A 390 8.71 -17.77 -24.48
C THR A 390 7.51 -17.36 -23.62
N LEU A 391 7.64 -17.35 -22.29
CA LEU A 391 6.57 -17.02 -21.34
C LEU A 391 5.20 -17.62 -21.74
N GLN A 392 5.15 -18.91 -22.07
CA GLN A 392 3.98 -19.59 -22.68
C GLN A 392 2.69 -19.50 -21.87
N ALA A 393 2.79 -19.19 -20.57
CA ALA A 393 1.65 -19.01 -19.70
C ALA A 393 1.01 -17.63 -19.81
N MET A 394 1.64 -16.66 -20.48
CA MET A 394 1.03 -15.35 -20.71
C MET A 394 -0.17 -15.46 -21.68
N PRO A 395 -1.23 -14.66 -21.48
CA PRO A 395 -2.40 -14.66 -22.35
C PRO A 395 -2.08 -14.12 -23.75
N ASN A 396 -2.62 -14.75 -24.79
CA ASN A 396 -2.56 -14.21 -26.14
C ASN A 396 -3.49 -12.98 -26.30
N MET A 397 -3.49 -12.33 -27.47
CA MET A 397 -4.29 -11.11 -27.69
C MET A 397 -5.81 -11.33 -27.50
N ASP A 398 -6.36 -12.45 -27.96
CA ASP A 398 -7.79 -12.75 -27.81
C ASP A 398 -8.17 -13.00 -26.34
N GLN A 399 -7.31 -13.70 -25.60
CA GLN A 399 -7.42 -13.93 -24.17
C GLN A 399 -7.33 -12.61 -23.39
N ASN A 400 -6.41 -11.70 -23.76
CA ASN A 400 -6.34 -10.37 -23.17
C ASN A 400 -7.64 -9.58 -23.35
N HIS A 401 -8.19 -9.56 -24.57
CA HIS A 401 -9.49 -8.93 -24.81
C HIS A 401 -10.61 -9.57 -23.99
N ALA A 402 -10.61 -10.90 -23.84
CA ALA A 402 -11.58 -11.60 -23.00
C ALA A 402 -11.43 -11.22 -21.51
N LEU A 403 -10.20 -11.17 -21.00
CA LEU A 403 -9.91 -10.77 -19.61
C LEU A 403 -10.35 -9.32 -19.35
N ILE A 404 -10.03 -8.38 -20.24
CA ILE A 404 -10.44 -6.97 -20.08
C ILE A 404 -11.96 -6.83 -20.13
N ARG A 405 -12.64 -7.54 -21.04
CA ARG A 405 -14.12 -7.54 -21.08
C ARG A 405 -14.74 -8.16 -19.83
N HIS A 406 -14.07 -9.12 -19.22
CA HIS A 406 -14.60 -9.87 -18.08
C HIS A 406 -14.35 -9.16 -16.74
N TYR A 407 -13.15 -8.60 -16.55
CA TYR A 407 -12.72 -7.99 -15.29
C TYR A 407 -12.62 -6.47 -15.34
N GLY A 408 -12.68 -5.85 -16.52
CA GLY A 408 -12.55 -4.41 -16.72
C GLY A 408 -13.45 -3.63 -15.76
N PRO A 409 -12.88 -2.87 -14.82
CA PRO A 409 -13.65 -2.20 -13.78
C PRO A 409 -14.45 -1.01 -14.34
N THR A 410 -15.47 -0.62 -13.58
CA THR A 410 -16.17 0.64 -13.78
C THR A 410 -15.59 1.70 -12.84
N ILE A 411 -15.11 2.80 -13.40
CA ILE A 411 -14.60 3.93 -12.63
C ILE A 411 -15.73 4.93 -12.45
N PHE A 412 -16.03 5.32 -11.21
CA PHE A 412 -16.91 6.44 -10.89
C PHE A 412 -16.08 7.68 -10.52
N PHE A 413 -16.42 8.80 -11.15
CA PHE A 413 -15.90 10.11 -10.78
C PHE A 413 -16.82 10.75 -9.75
N HIS A 414 -16.28 11.56 -8.85
CA HIS A 414 -17.05 12.24 -7.81
C HIS A 414 -18.23 13.05 -8.43
N PRO A 415 -19.43 13.11 -7.80
CA PRO A 415 -20.60 13.82 -8.35
C PRO A 415 -20.39 15.32 -8.57
N ASP A 416 -19.49 15.92 -7.79
CA ASP A 416 -19.06 17.32 -7.95
C ASP A 416 -17.80 17.48 -8.81
N GLU A 417 -17.34 16.44 -9.52
CA GLU A 417 -16.19 16.54 -10.41
C GLU A 417 -16.51 17.47 -11.58
N VAL A 418 -15.58 18.37 -11.87
CA VAL A 418 -15.67 19.35 -12.95
C VAL A 418 -14.70 19.00 -14.08
N TYR A 419 -13.59 18.35 -13.76
CA TYR A 419 -12.52 17.98 -14.67
C TYR A 419 -12.62 16.48 -14.96
N LEU A 420 -13.45 16.13 -15.95
CA LEU A 420 -13.67 14.73 -16.33
C LEU A 420 -12.56 14.23 -17.27
N PRO A 421 -12.38 12.90 -17.40
CA PRO A 421 -11.43 12.34 -18.36
C PRO A 421 -11.83 12.62 -19.82
N SER A 422 -10.89 12.40 -20.73
CA SER A 422 -11.14 12.34 -22.17
C SER A 422 -10.18 11.36 -22.86
N SER A 423 -10.40 11.04 -24.13
CA SER A 423 -9.31 10.45 -24.92
C SER A 423 -8.22 11.50 -25.22
N VAL A 424 -6.98 11.04 -25.37
CA VAL A 424 -5.85 11.85 -25.85
C VAL A 424 -6.15 12.41 -27.25
N SER A 425 -6.79 11.63 -28.12
CA SER A 425 -7.14 12.09 -29.47
C SER A 425 -8.16 13.22 -29.45
N TRP A 426 -9.17 13.16 -28.58
CA TRP A 426 -10.11 14.26 -28.38
C TRP A 426 -9.38 15.52 -27.89
N PHE A 427 -8.49 15.38 -26.92
CA PHE A 427 -7.72 16.47 -26.37
C PHE A 427 -6.88 17.20 -27.43
N PHE A 428 -6.15 16.44 -28.26
CA PHE A 428 -5.36 17.01 -29.37
C PHE A 428 -6.24 17.70 -30.42
N LYS A 429 -7.33 17.06 -30.87
CA LYS A 429 -8.28 17.64 -31.83
C LYS A 429 -8.94 18.93 -31.32
N ASN A 430 -9.03 19.11 -30.02
CA ASN A 430 -9.65 20.29 -29.40
C ASN A 430 -8.68 21.45 -29.14
N GLY A 431 -7.44 21.36 -29.63
CA GLY A 431 -6.50 22.49 -29.68
C GLY A 431 -5.41 22.44 -28.63
N ALA A 432 -5.04 21.26 -28.13
CA ALA A 432 -3.82 21.10 -27.36
C ALA A 432 -2.60 21.55 -28.19
N LEU A 433 -1.62 22.15 -27.50
CA LEU A 433 -0.47 22.79 -28.12
C LEU A 433 0.82 22.10 -27.70
N LEU A 434 1.72 21.87 -28.66
CA LEU A 434 3.12 21.55 -28.42
C LEU A 434 3.86 22.87 -28.24
N CYS A 435 4.36 23.11 -27.03
CA CYS A 435 5.11 24.29 -26.68
C CYS A 435 6.61 23.97 -26.68
N ARG A 436 7.42 24.97 -27.04
CA ARG A 436 8.87 24.86 -27.11
C ARG A 436 9.54 26.00 -26.34
N SER A 437 10.60 25.65 -25.62
CA SER A 437 11.39 26.64 -24.87
C SER A 437 11.98 27.70 -25.79
N GLY A 438 11.76 28.98 -25.46
CA GLY A 438 12.19 30.12 -26.27
C GLY A 438 11.20 30.57 -27.35
N GLU A 439 10.11 29.85 -27.57
CA GLU A 439 9.05 30.21 -28.50
C GLU A 439 7.79 30.65 -27.74
N SER A 440 7.11 31.70 -28.23
CA SER A 440 5.94 32.29 -27.57
C SER A 440 4.60 31.74 -28.09
N ILE A 441 4.62 30.95 -29.16
CA ILE A 441 3.43 30.39 -29.82
C ILE A 441 3.61 28.87 -29.86
N GLY A 442 2.65 28.14 -29.30
CA GLY A 442 2.61 26.68 -29.38
C GLY A 442 2.07 26.20 -30.73
N GLU A 443 2.56 25.06 -31.19
CA GLU A 443 2.13 24.40 -32.42
C GLU A 443 0.94 23.48 -32.15
N ALA A 444 0.00 23.36 -33.10
CA ALA A 444 -1.11 22.43 -32.95
C ALA A 444 -0.63 20.97 -33.00
N ILE A 445 -1.14 20.13 -32.11
CA ILE A 445 -0.82 18.70 -32.09
C ILE A 445 -1.77 17.93 -33.02
N ASP A 446 -1.21 17.04 -33.84
CA ASP A 446 -1.99 16.14 -34.68
C ASP A 446 -2.84 15.19 -33.83
N ALA A 447 -4.00 14.76 -34.33
CA ALA A 447 -4.94 13.90 -33.59
C ALA A 447 -4.34 12.60 -33.02
N GLY A 448 -3.26 12.07 -33.60
CA GLY A 448 -2.53 10.90 -33.13
C GLY A 448 -1.18 11.22 -32.48
N GLY A 449 -0.81 12.49 -32.36
CA GLY A 449 0.48 12.95 -31.85
C GLY A 449 1.66 12.69 -32.79
N SER A 450 1.44 12.59 -34.10
CA SER A 450 2.49 12.28 -35.09
C SER A 450 3.58 13.34 -35.20
N ASN A 451 3.28 14.59 -34.85
CA ASN A 451 4.21 15.70 -34.83
C ASN A 451 4.88 15.93 -33.46
N LEU A 452 4.62 15.07 -32.47
CA LEU A 452 5.33 15.12 -31.19
C LEU A 452 6.75 14.55 -31.33
N PRO A 453 7.76 15.15 -30.69
CA PRO A 453 9.11 14.59 -30.68
C PRO A 453 9.12 13.27 -29.90
N GLY A 454 9.46 12.17 -30.57
CA GLY A 454 9.55 10.84 -29.97
C GLY A 454 10.92 10.60 -29.29
N GLY A 455 10.89 9.94 -28.13
CA GLY A 455 12.07 9.54 -27.36
C GLY A 455 12.79 10.72 -26.66
N GLY A 456 14.05 10.49 -26.30
CA GLY A 456 14.88 11.46 -25.58
C GLY A 456 14.59 11.54 -24.07
N LEU A 457 15.17 12.53 -23.40
CA LEU A 457 15.03 12.75 -21.96
C LEU A 457 14.20 14.01 -21.70
N ASN A 458 13.54 14.08 -20.55
CA ASN A 458 12.87 15.29 -20.09
C ASN A 458 13.86 16.43 -19.80
N ASP A 459 14.23 17.15 -20.85
CA ASP A 459 15.23 18.22 -20.91
C ASP A 459 14.63 19.63 -20.78
N GLY A 460 13.31 19.73 -20.63
CA GLY A 460 12.57 21.00 -20.60
C GLY A 460 12.49 21.73 -21.94
N ALA A 461 12.92 21.11 -23.04
CA ALA A 461 12.87 21.75 -24.36
C ALA A 461 11.45 21.84 -24.92
N TYR A 462 10.58 20.88 -24.58
CA TYR A 462 9.19 20.80 -25.03
C TYR A 462 8.24 20.44 -23.90
N TRP A 463 6.99 20.89 -24.01
CA TRP A 463 5.88 20.45 -23.17
C TRP A 463 4.54 20.57 -23.91
N ILE A 464 3.51 19.87 -23.44
CA ILE A 464 2.13 20.03 -23.93
C ILE A 464 1.40 21.06 -23.07
N ASP A 465 0.56 21.91 -23.66
CA ASP A 465 -0.31 22.84 -22.94
C ASP A 465 -1.73 22.86 -23.55
N LEU A 466 -2.66 23.43 -22.79
CA LEU A 466 -4.02 23.71 -23.23
C LEU A 466 -4.05 24.76 -24.36
N PRO A 467 -5.14 24.83 -25.16
CA PRO A 467 -5.30 25.92 -26.12
C PRO A 467 -5.21 27.29 -25.44
N SER A 468 -4.64 28.25 -26.16
CA SER A 468 -4.49 29.64 -25.72
C SER A 468 -5.73 30.51 -25.96
N ASP A 469 -6.80 29.94 -26.52
CA ASP A 469 -8.05 30.62 -26.88
C ASP A 469 -9.21 30.25 -25.94
N ASP A 470 -10.40 30.74 -26.26
CA ASP A 470 -11.63 30.53 -25.47
C ASP A 470 -12.01 29.06 -25.27
N ARG A 471 -11.39 28.12 -26.01
CA ARG A 471 -11.60 26.68 -25.81
C ARG A 471 -10.94 26.17 -24.52
N ARG A 472 -9.97 26.88 -23.94
CA ARG A 472 -9.20 26.45 -22.75
C ARG A 472 -10.08 25.90 -21.64
N GLU A 473 -11.11 26.65 -21.24
CA GLU A 473 -11.99 26.27 -20.14
C GLU A 473 -12.91 25.09 -20.46
N ARG A 474 -13.25 24.89 -21.75
CA ARG A 474 -13.97 23.69 -22.20
C ARG A 474 -13.06 22.48 -22.18
N VAL A 475 -11.83 22.60 -22.69
CA VAL A 475 -10.87 21.50 -22.79
C VAL A 475 -10.46 21.00 -21.41
N LYS A 476 -10.29 21.90 -20.43
CA LYS A 476 -10.02 21.50 -19.04
C LYS A 476 -11.07 20.54 -18.46
N LYS A 477 -12.35 20.73 -18.80
CA LYS A 477 -13.45 19.92 -18.27
C LYS A 477 -13.47 18.50 -18.83
N GLY A 478 -12.68 18.23 -19.87
CA GLY A 478 -12.66 16.96 -20.57
C GLY A 478 -13.96 16.65 -21.32
N ASP A 479 -14.08 15.39 -21.69
CA ASP A 479 -15.17 14.87 -22.51
C ASP A 479 -15.32 13.38 -22.20
N LEU A 480 -16.19 13.10 -21.24
CA LEU A 480 -16.42 11.77 -20.69
C LEU A 480 -16.88 10.78 -21.77
N GLU A 481 -17.63 11.23 -22.77
CA GLU A 481 -18.08 10.38 -23.89
C GLU A 481 -16.92 9.86 -24.73
N SER A 482 -15.86 10.65 -24.91
CA SER A 482 -14.65 10.24 -25.61
C SER A 482 -13.66 9.45 -24.75
N ALA A 483 -13.88 9.34 -23.44
CA ALA A 483 -12.92 8.74 -22.53
C ALA A 483 -12.71 7.25 -22.83
N VAL A 484 -11.44 6.86 -22.89
CA VAL A 484 -10.99 5.47 -23.05
C VAL A 484 -9.87 5.20 -22.07
N LEU A 485 -9.76 3.96 -21.62
CA LEU A 485 -8.62 3.54 -20.81
C LEU A 485 -7.52 2.99 -21.69
N TYR A 486 -6.32 3.49 -21.50
CA TYR A 486 -5.15 3.03 -22.24
C TYR A 486 -4.50 1.88 -21.48
N VAL A 487 -4.45 0.70 -22.09
CA VAL A 487 -4.07 -0.54 -21.42
C VAL A 487 -2.63 -0.91 -21.77
N HIS A 488 -1.83 -1.17 -20.73
CA HIS A 488 -0.51 -1.79 -20.82
C HIS A 488 -0.56 -3.17 -20.16
N LEU A 489 -0.27 -4.21 -20.94
CA LEU A 489 -0.27 -5.60 -20.49
C LEU A 489 1.17 -6.05 -20.24
N LYS A 490 1.48 -6.41 -18.99
CA LYS A 490 2.85 -6.76 -18.61
C LYS A 490 2.91 -8.10 -17.85
N PRO A 491 3.99 -8.88 -18.04
CA PRO A 491 4.25 -10.01 -17.16
C PRO A 491 4.56 -9.50 -15.75
N ALA A 492 4.04 -10.20 -14.76
CA ALA A 492 4.29 -9.96 -13.35
C ALA A 492 4.72 -11.25 -12.65
N LEU A 493 5.54 -11.13 -11.61
CA LEU A 493 6.04 -12.25 -10.79
C LEU A 493 6.59 -13.39 -11.65
N GLY A 494 7.58 -13.06 -12.50
CA GLY A 494 8.19 -14.02 -13.43
C GLY A 494 7.25 -14.53 -14.51
N GLY A 495 6.18 -13.80 -14.85
CA GLY A 495 5.19 -14.21 -15.86
C GLY A 495 4.22 -15.28 -15.37
N THR A 496 4.14 -15.51 -14.06
CA THR A 496 3.06 -16.34 -13.46
C THR A 496 1.78 -15.54 -13.22
N PHE A 497 1.87 -14.22 -13.32
CA PHE A 497 0.75 -13.31 -13.33
C PHE A 497 0.83 -12.37 -14.55
N THR A 498 -0.32 -11.85 -14.96
CA THR A 498 -0.43 -10.76 -15.92
C THR A 498 -0.99 -9.54 -15.20
N ASP A 499 -0.25 -8.44 -15.23
CA ASP A 499 -0.74 -7.15 -14.80
C ASP A 499 -1.37 -6.43 -15.99
N ILE A 500 -2.65 -6.05 -15.84
CA ILE A 500 -3.40 -5.23 -16.77
C ILE A 500 -3.45 -3.82 -16.17
N VAL A 501 -2.49 -2.99 -16.57
CA VAL A 501 -2.39 -1.59 -16.13
C VAL A 501 -3.31 -0.75 -16.99
N MET A 502 -4.24 -0.04 -16.38
CA MET A 502 -5.21 0.79 -17.07
C MET A 502 -4.99 2.27 -16.72
N TRP A 503 -4.60 3.05 -17.72
CA TRP A 503 -4.33 4.47 -17.60
C TRP A 503 -5.55 5.30 -17.97
N VAL A 504 -5.84 6.30 -17.14
CA VAL A 504 -6.90 7.29 -17.32
C VAL A 504 -6.24 8.64 -17.61
N PHE A 505 -6.69 9.29 -18.67
CA PHE A 505 -6.21 10.62 -19.04
C PHE A 505 -7.25 11.68 -18.70
N CYS A 506 -6.87 12.62 -17.84
CA CYS A 506 -7.64 13.81 -17.53
C CYS A 506 -6.94 15.04 -18.16
N PRO A 507 -7.58 15.84 -19.01
CA PRO A 507 -6.95 17.04 -19.58
C PRO A 507 -6.45 18.06 -18.54
N PHE A 508 -7.01 18.01 -17.33
CA PHE A 508 -6.67 18.93 -16.25
C PHE A 508 -6.92 18.28 -14.89
N ASN A 509 -6.00 18.50 -13.95
CA ASN A 509 -6.16 18.19 -12.53
C ASN A 509 -6.56 19.46 -11.78
N GLY A 510 -7.60 19.38 -10.94
CA GLY A 510 -8.11 20.51 -10.19
C GLY A 510 -7.24 20.91 -8.99
N PRO A 511 -7.58 22.01 -8.29
CA PRO A 511 -6.83 22.43 -7.12
C PRO A 511 -7.04 21.49 -5.92
N ALA A 512 -5.96 21.26 -5.16
CA ALA A 512 -5.99 20.43 -3.96
C ALA A 512 -6.80 21.09 -2.84
N THR A 513 -7.35 20.26 -1.95
CA THR A 513 -8.03 20.72 -0.73
C THR A 513 -7.21 20.31 0.49
N LEU A 514 -6.82 21.28 1.32
CA LEU A 514 -6.18 21.01 2.60
C LEU A 514 -7.24 20.69 3.65
N LYS A 515 -6.99 19.64 4.43
CA LYS A 515 -7.69 19.36 5.67
C LYS A 515 -6.77 19.61 6.87
N VAL A 516 -7.29 20.27 7.90
CA VAL A 516 -6.63 20.52 9.18
C VAL A 516 -7.66 20.28 10.29
N GLY A 517 -7.62 19.09 10.90
CA GLY A 517 -8.66 18.62 11.82
C GLY A 517 -10.03 18.60 11.13
N VAL A 518 -10.97 19.39 11.65
CA VAL A 518 -12.33 19.55 11.09
C VAL A 518 -12.43 20.60 9.97
N MET A 519 -11.39 21.42 9.77
CA MET A 519 -11.40 22.50 8.78
C MET A 519 -10.95 22.00 7.40
N ASN A 520 -11.63 22.45 6.35
CA ASN A 520 -11.26 22.19 4.96
C ASN A 520 -11.04 23.51 4.23
N ARG A 521 -9.92 23.63 3.51
CA ARG A 521 -9.53 24.84 2.77
C ARG A 521 -9.06 24.46 1.36
N PRO A 522 -9.81 24.84 0.32
CA PRO A 522 -9.32 24.75 -1.06
C PRO A 522 -8.03 25.57 -1.21
N LEU A 523 -6.99 25.00 -1.82
CA LEU A 523 -5.67 25.64 -1.93
C LEU A 523 -5.55 26.52 -3.19
N SER A 524 -6.66 27.12 -3.63
CA SER A 524 -6.74 28.01 -4.80
C SER A 524 -6.17 27.43 -6.10
N LYS A 525 -4.85 27.52 -6.33
CA LYS A 525 -4.15 27.01 -7.52
C LYS A 525 -3.15 25.88 -7.22
N ILE A 526 -2.88 25.59 -5.95
CA ILE A 526 -1.91 24.56 -5.55
C ILE A 526 -2.48 23.18 -5.90
N GLY A 527 -1.64 22.35 -6.51
CA GLY A 527 -1.96 20.98 -6.94
C GLY A 527 -2.64 20.89 -8.31
N GLN A 528 -3.16 21.99 -8.85
CA GLN A 528 -3.74 21.95 -10.19
C GLN A 528 -2.63 21.86 -11.25
N HIS A 529 -2.86 21.11 -12.32
CA HIS A 529 -1.92 21.02 -13.43
C HIS A 529 -2.62 20.58 -14.72
N VAL A 530 -2.01 20.93 -15.86
CA VAL A 530 -2.49 20.52 -17.18
C VAL A 530 -2.03 19.12 -17.47
N CYS A 531 -2.91 18.30 -18.06
CA CYS A 531 -2.72 16.89 -18.36
C CYS A 531 -2.40 16.07 -17.12
N ASP A 532 -3.25 15.13 -16.78
CA ASP A 532 -3.12 14.29 -15.62
C ASP A 532 -3.30 12.83 -16.02
N TRP A 533 -2.45 11.98 -15.47
CA TRP A 533 -2.34 10.57 -15.81
C TRP A 533 -2.45 9.76 -14.53
N GLU A 534 -3.61 9.14 -14.36
CA GLU A 534 -3.88 8.24 -13.26
C GLU A 534 -3.93 6.80 -13.75
N HIS A 535 -3.71 5.84 -12.86
CA HIS A 535 -3.80 4.43 -13.21
C HIS A 535 -4.26 3.54 -12.06
N PHE A 536 -4.66 2.34 -12.43
CA PHE A 536 -4.85 1.22 -11.54
C PHE A 536 -4.47 -0.06 -12.29
N THR A 537 -4.18 -1.12 -11.56
CA THR A 537 -3.63 -2.35 -12.14
C THR A 537 -4.35 -3.57 -11.64
N LEU A 538 -4.90 -4.36 -12.56
CA LEU A 538 -5.51 -5.65 -12.23
C LEU A 538 -4.42 -6.73 -12.34
N ARG A 539 -4.29 -7.57 -11.32
CA ARG A 539 -3.36 -8.71 -11.32
C ARG A 539 -4.12 -10.01 -11.53
N ILE A 540 -3.88 -10.65 -12.67
CA ILE A 540 -4.54 -11.90 -13.10
C ILE A 540 -3.58 -13.07 -12.95
N SER A 541 -4.02 -14.18 -12.35
CA SER A 541 -3.22 -15.42 -12.29
C SER A 541 -3.15 -16.06 -13.67
N ASN A 542 -1.94 -16.38 -14.13
CA ASN A 542 -1.76 -17.12 -15.38
C ASN A 542 -2.01 -18.62 -15.22
N PHE A 543 -2.14 -19.12 -13.98
CA PHE A 543 -2.53 -20.50 -13.70
C PHE A 543 -4.03 -20.73 -13.92
N THR A 544 -4.87 -19.80 -13.50
CA THR A 544 -6.34 -19.98 -13.47
C THR A 544 -7.10 -18.98 -14.34
N GLY A 545 -6.49 -17.86 -14.70
CA GLY A 545 -7.15 -16.73 -15.33
C GLY A 545 -7.96 -15.85 -14.37
N GLU A 546 -7.88 -16.10 -13.07
CA GLU A 546 -8.68 -15.38 -12.06
C GLU A 546 -8.03 -14.07 -11.62
N LEU A 547 -8.87 -13.08 -11.33
CA LEU A 547 -8.46 -11.83 -10.69
C LEU A 547 -8.03 -12.09 -9.23
N TRP A 548 -6.79 -11.72 -8.94
CA TRP A 548 -6.19 -11.88 -7.61
C TRP A 548 -6.28 -10.62 -6.77
N SER A 549 -5.93 -9.48 -7.36
CA SER A 549 -5.93 -8.20 -6.66
C SER A 549 -5.99 -7.04 -7.64
N VAL A 550 -6.35 -5.87 -7.13
CA VAL A 550 -6.33 -4.61 -7.87
C VAL A 550 -5.48 -3.61 -7.10
N TYR A 551 -4.54 -2.97 -7.78
CA TYR A 551 -3.77 -1.86 -7.26
C TYR A 551 -4.49 -0.54 -7.54
N PHE A 552 -4.66 0.27 -6.51
CA PHE A 552 -5.26 1.60 -6.57
C PHE A 552 -4.19 2.66 -6.37
N SER A 553 -3.86 3.42 -7.44
CA SER A 553 -2.90 4.52 -7.35
C SER A 553 -3.47 5.68 -6.53
N GLN A 554 -2.71 6.15 -5.55
CA GLN A 554 -3.05 7.23 -4.63
C GLN A 554 -1.95 8.30 -4.64
N HIS A 555 -1.60 8.74 -5.86
CA HIS A 555 -0.51 9.66 -6.19
C HIS A 555 0.90 9.09 -5.96
N SER A 556 1.46 9.24 -4.75
CA SER A 556 2.88 8.96 -4.45
C SER A 556 3.18 7.48 -4.21
N GLY A 557 2.18 6.64 -4.38
CA GLY A 557 2.15 5.22 -4.10
C GLY A 557 0.71 4.75 -4.28
N GLY A 558 0.36 3.64 -3.64
CA GLY A 558 -0.98 3.11 -3.75
C GLY A 558 -1.13 1.83 -2.96
N LYS A 559 -2.27 1.16 -3.15
CA LYS A 559 -2.58 -0.02 -2.35
C LYS A 559 -3.06 -1.16 -3.24
N TRP A 560 -2.40 -2.30 -3.10
CA TRP A 560 -2.94 -3.58 -3.56
C TRP A 560 -4.06 -4.02 -2.63
N VAL A 561 -5.23 -4.29 -3.19
CA VAL A 561 -6.40 -4.83 -2.48
C VAL A 561 -6.77 -6.17 -3.08
N ASP A 562 -6.89 -7.17 -2.21
CA ASP A 562 -7.25 -8.53 -2.59
C ASP A 562 -8.67 -8.59 -3.16
N ALA A 563 -8.89 -9.46 -4.14
CA ALA A 563 -10.17 -9.48 -4.86
C ALA A 563 -11.38 -9.87 -3.98
N SER A 564 -11.17 -10.43 -2.78
CA SER A 564 -12.24 -10.67 -1.80
C SER A 564 -12.76 -9.40 -1.15
N ASP A 565 -11.96 -8.33 -1.15
CA ASP A 565 -12.23 -7.08 -0.43
C ASP A 565 -12.65 -5.97 -1.40
N LEU A 566 -12.87 -6.31 -2.68
CA LEU A 566 -13.32 -5.39 -3.71
C LEU A 566 -14.85 -5.29 -3.75
N GLU A 567 -15.35 -4.11 -4.13
CA GLU A 567 -16.74 -3.93 -4.52
C GLU A 567 -16.93 -4.24 -6.00
N PHE A 568 -18.06 -4.87 -6.35
CA PHE A 568 -18.41 -5.24 -7.72
C PHE A 568 -19.76 -4.63 -8.10
N ILE A 569 -19.90 -4.14 -9.33
CA ILE A 569 -21.17 -3.60 -9.82
C ILE A 569 -22.09 -4.69 -10.39
N GLU A 570 -21.53 -5.56 -11.24
CA GLU A 570 -22.20 -6.66 -11.92
C GLU A 570 -21.18 -7.74 -12.24
N GLY A 571 -21.45 -8.98 -11.82
CA GLY A 571 -20.55 -10.11 -12.04
C GLY A 571 -19.15 -9.85 -11.46
N ASN A 572 -18.12 -9.97 -12.30
CA ASN A 572 -16.72 -9.90 -11.89
C ASN A 572 -16.05 -8.54 -12.17
N ARG A 573 -16.84 -7.48 -12.41
CA ARG A 573 -16.33 -6.14 -12.69
C ARG A 573 -16.25 -5.31 -11.42
N ALA A 574 -15.02 -5.04 -10.99
CA ALA A 574 -14.73 -4.25 -9.80
C ALA A 574 -15.13 -2.78 -9.98
N ILE A 575 -15.33 -2.09 -8.86
CA ILE A 575 -15.61 -0.66 -8.81
C ILE A 575 -14.35 0.10 -8.40
N ILE A 576 -14.10 1.21 -9.07
CA ILE A 576 -13.05 2.16 -8.73
C ILE A 576 -13.68 3.53 -8.48
N TYR A 577 -13.34 4.17 -7.37
CA TYR A 577 -13.78 5.51 -7.06
C TYR A 577 -12.63 6.48 -7.25
N SER A 578 -12.76 7.40 -8.21
CA SER A 578 -11.79 8.46 -8.47
C SER A 578 -12.11 9.68 -7.60
N SER A 579 -11.09 10.20 -6.90
CA SER A 579 -11.27 11.35 -6.02
C SER A 579 -11.50 12.65 -6.79
N LYS A 580 -12.25 13.56 -6.16
CA LYS A 580 -12.50 14.88 -6.71
C LYS A 580 -11.20 15.67 -6.92
N ASN A 581 -11.09 16.33 -8.07
CA ASN A 581 -9.97 17.14 -8.57
C ASN A 581 -8.66 16.37 -8.82
N GLY A 582 -8.24 15.57 -7.85
CA GLY A 582 -6.96 14.85 -7.83
C GLY A 582 -6.98 13.49 -8.53
N HIS A 583 -8.16 12.95 -8.81
CA HIS A 583 -8.39 11.71 -9.53
C HIS A 583 -7.78 10.41 -8.96
N ALA A 584 -7.09 10.47 -7.82
CA ALA A 584 -6.58 9.29 -7.11
C ALA A 584 -7.67 8.22 -6.90
N SER A 585 -7.27 6.96 -6.99
CA SER A 585 -8.15 5.81 -7.02
C SER A 585 -8.33 5.20 -5.63
N PHE A 586 -9.58 4.87 -5.30
CA PHE A 586 -9.96 4.26 -4.03
C PHE A 586 -10.95 3.10 -4.22
N THR A 587 -10.92 2.14 -3.30
CA THR A 587 -11.80 0.95 -3.32
C THR A 587 -13.21 1.22 -2.86
N HIS A 588 -13.40 2.24 -2.02
CA HIS A 588 -14.68 2.59 -1.42
C HIS A 588 -14.95 4.09 -1.57
N PRO A 589 -16.22 4.52 -1.51
CA PRO A 589 -16.53 5.93 -1.34
C PRO A 589 -16.09 6.39 0.06
N GLY A 590 -15.58 7.61 0.17
CA GLY A 590 -15.08 8.13 1.43
C GLY A 590 -14.30 9.43 1.30
N SER A 591 -13.87 9.93 2.45
CA SER A 591 -12.95 11.07 2.55
C SER A 591 -11.61 10.58 3.08
N TYR A 592 -10.62 10.62 2.20
CA TYR A 592 -9.26 10.15 2.44
C TYR A 592 -8.34 11.33 2.68
N ILE A 593 -7.31 11.13 3.50
CA ILE A 593 -6.31 12.16 3.80
C ILE A 593 -4.94 11.59 3.47
N GLN A 594 -4.22 12.28 2.59
CA GLN A 594 -2.80 12.06 2.35
C GLN A 594 -2.03 12.99 3.29
N GLY A 595 -1.55 12.44 4.40
CA GLY A 595 -0.90 13.16 5.50
C GLY A 595 -1.11 12.43 6.83
N SER A 596 -1.03 13.16 7.95
CA SER A 596 -1.24 12.58 9.27
C SER A 596 -2.73 12.32 9.52
N ALA A 597 -3.16 11.07 9.39
CA ALA A 597 -4.52 10.66 9.72
C ALA A 597 -4.86 10.93 11.19
N LYS A 598 -3.90 10.72 12.11
CA LYS A 598 -4.05 10.94 13.55
C LYS A 598 -4.30 12.41 13.90
N LEU A 599 -3.60 13.34 13.25
CA LEU A 599 -3.82 14.78 13.43
C LEU A 599 -4.96 15.32 12.57
N GLY A 600 -5.46 14.52 11.61
CA GLY A 600 -6.41 14.97 10.60
C GLY A 600 -5.84 16.08 9.71
N ILE A 601 -4.54 16.08 9.44
CA ILE A 601 -3.87 17.11 8.64
C ILE A 601 -3.28 16.49 7.37
N GLY A 602 -3.67 17.02 6.21
CA GLY A 602 -3.13 16.57 4.92
C GLY A 602 -3.97 17.01 3.72
N VAL A 603 -3.61 16.50 2.53
CA VAL A 603 -4.41 16.71 1.32
C VAL A 603 -5.63 15.80 1.37
N ARG A 604 -6.81 16.39 1.21
CA ARG A 604 -8.10 15.71 1.26
C ARG A 604 -8.51 15.23 -0.13
N ASN A 605 -8.84 13.95 -0.20
CA ASN A 605 -9.35 13.25 -1.38
C ASN A 605 -10.77 12.74 -1.09
N ASP A 606 -11.79 13.32 -1.72
CA ASP A 606 -13.17 12.87 -1.57
C ASP A 606 -13.56 12.01 -2.78
N ALA A 607 -13.92 10.74 -2.54
CA ALA A 607 -14.34 9.79 -3.56
C ALA A 607 -15.79 9.37 -3.30
N ALA A 608 -16.63 9.37 -4.33
CA ALA A 608 -18.03 9.02 -4.20
C ALA A 608 -18.60 8.50 -5.52
N ARG A 609 -19.65 7.68 -5.42
CA ARG A 609 -20.38 7.18 -6.59
C ARG A 609 -21.17 8.32 -7.24
N SER A 610 -21.25 8.31 -8.58
CA SER A 610 -22.06 9.26 -9.34
C SER A 610 -22.59 8.63 -10.63
N ASN A 611 -23.20 9.46 -11.50
CA ASN A 611 -23.57 9.09 -12.86
C ASN A 611 -22.45 9.38 -13.87
N TYR A 612 -21.31 9.91 -13.43
CA TYR A 612 -20.11 10.08 -14.25
C TYR A 612 -19.24 8.85 -14.09
N TYR A 613 -19.22 7.99 -15.11
CA TYR A 613 -18.44 6.78 -15.08
C TYR A 613 -17.87 6.41 -16.45
N VAL A 614 -16.81 5.61 -16.43
CA VAL A 614 -16.27 4.95 -17.62
C VAL A 614 -16.21 3.46 -17.35
N ASP A 615 -16.82 2.67 -18.25
CA ASP A 615 -16.74 1.20 -18.22
C ASP A 615 -15.56 0.75 -19.08
N SER A 616 -14.47 0.34 -18.41
CA SER A 616 -13.25 -0.10 -19.08
C SER A 616 -13.37 -1.47 -19.75
N SER A 617 -14.44 -2.23 -19.48
CA SER A 617 -14.70 -3.49 -20.17
C SER A 617 -15.10 -3.29 -21.64
N THR A 618 -15.59 -2.09 -21.97
CA THR A 618 -16.00 -1.70 -23.33
C THR A 618 -15.20 -0.54 -23.91
N CYS A 619 -14.71 0.37 -23.07
CA CYS A 619 -14.05 1.61 -23.49
C CYS A 619 -12.55 1.56 -23.19
N TYR A 620 -11.77 0.87 -24.03
CA TYR A 620 -10.32 0.74 -23.85
C TYR A 620 -9.56 0.65 -25.17
N GLU A 621 -8.25 0.92 -25.10
CA GLU A 621 -7.28 0.74 -26.18
C GLU A 621 -6.00 0.09 -25.62
N ILE A 622 -5.63 -1.09 -26.13
CA ILE A 622 -4.35 -1.73 -25.76
C ILE A 622 -3.23 -0.99 -26.49
N MET A 623 -2.37 -0.31 -25.72
CA MET A 623 -1.29 0.51 -26.26
C MET A 623 0.09 -0.15 -26.15
N ALA A 624 0.27 -1.11 -25.26
CA ALA A 624 1.53 -1.85 -25.11
C ALA A 624 1.30 -3.27 -24.56
N ALA A 625 2.05 -4.23 -25.10
CA ALA A 625 2.10 -5.62 -24.66
C ALA A 625 3.38 -6.29 -25.18
N GLU A 626 4.53 -5.94 -24.60
CA GLU A 626 5.86 -6.26 -25.13
C GLU A 626 6.09 -7.78 -25.26
N TYR A 627 5.49 -8.58 -24.38
CA TYR A 627 5.64 -10.04 -24.38
C TYR A 627 4.97 -10.74 -25.58
N LEU A 628 4.05 -10.07 -26.29
CA LEU A 628 3.44 -10.62 -27.52
C LEU A 628 4.40 -10.54 -28.72
N GLY A 629 5.51 -9.81 -28.59
CA GLY A 629 6.50 -9.61 -29.64
C GLY A 629 6.34 -8.30 -30.41
N GLU A 630 7.41 -7.90 -31.09
CA GLU A 630 7.47 -6.63 -31.81
C GLU A 630 6.40 -6.56 -32.93
N GLY A 631 5.68 -5.44 -32.97
CA GLY A 631 4.72 -5.14 -34.04
C GLY A 631 3.32 -5.73 -33.87
N ILE A 632 3.06 -6.56 -32.84
CA ILE A 632 1.72 -7.07 -32.55
C ILE A 632 0.81 -5.96 -32.01
N VAL A 633 1.28 -5.21 -31.01
CA VAL A 633 0.62 -4.01 -30.51
C VAL A 633 1.36 -2.79 -31.02
N ARG A 634 0.63 -1.89 -31.69
CA ARG A 634 1.20 -0.65 -32.22
C ARG A 634 1.08 0.44 -31.15
N GLU A 635 2.22 0.82 -30.58
CA GLU A 635 2.29 1.97 -29.67
C GLU A 635 1.84 3.26 -30.39
N PRO A 636 0.97 4.08 -29.77
CA PRO A 636 0.60 5.36 -30.35
C PRO A 636 1.76 6.37 -30.28
N CYS A 637 1.84 7.29 -31.25
CA CYS A 637 2.97 8.22 -31.36
C CYS A 637 3.17 9.08 -30.10
N TRP A 638 2.07 9.51 -29.47
CA TRP A 638 2.12 10.29 -28.24
C TRP A 638 2.71 9.54 -27.04
N LEU A 639 2.68 8.19 -27.03
CA LEU A 639 3.29 7.41 -25.96
C LEU A 639 4.83 7.53 -25.97
N GLN A 640 5.41 7.89 -27.12
CA GLN A 640 6.85 8.16 -27.25
C GLN A 640 7.22 9.59 -26.85
N PHE A 641 6.27 10.45 -26.48
CA PHE A 641 6.57 11.80 -26.01
C PHE A 641 7.03 11.76 -24.55
N LEU A 642 8.35 11.61 -24.37
CA LEU A 642 9.04 11.51 -23.07
C LEU A 642 9.44 12.91 -22.56
N ARG A 643 8.46 13.82 -22.49
CA ARG A 643 8.58 15.20 -22.02
C ARG A 643 7.36 15.54 -21.17
N LYS A 644 7.32 16.75 -20.60
CA LYS A 644 6.21 17.16 -19.74
C LYS A 644 4.89 17.28 -20.51
N TRP A 645 3.89 16.62 -19.97
CA TRP A 645 2.48 16.83 -20.26
C TRP A 645 1.99 17.93 -19.33
N GLY A 646 2.12 19.18 -19.74
CA GLY A 646 1.76 20.35 -18.94
C GLY A 646 2.94 21.31 -18.74
N PRO A 647 2.67 22.62 -18.56
CA PRO A 647 3.69 23.62 -18.30
C PRO A 647 4.27 23.48 -16.88
N THR A 648 5.40 24.14 -16.64
CA THR A 648 5.98 24.30 -15.30
C THR A 648 5.83 25.74 -14.83
N PHE A 649 4.98 25.97 -13.84
CA PHE A 649 4.81 27.24 -13.15
C PHE A 649 5.22 27.09 -11.69
N VAL A 650 6.22 27.84 -11.26
CA VAL A 650 6.54 27.98 -9.83
C VAL A 650 5.66 29.12 -9.30
N TYR A 651 4.69 28.79 -8.45
CA TYR A 651 3.95 29.82 -7.72
C TYR A 651 4.80 30.36 -6.58
N ASP A 652 4.52 31.59 -6.11
CA ASP A 652 4.85 31.96 -4.73
C ASP A 652 3.85 31.27 -3.80
N SER A 653 3.92 29.94 -3.80
CA SER A 653 3.14 29.04 -2.96
C SER A 653 3.35 29.38 -1.49
N ARG A 654 4.52 29.88 -1.10
CA ARG A 654 4.79 30.41 0.26
C ARG A 654 3.91 31.62 0.59
N ALA A 655 3.67 32.54 -0.34
CA ALA A 655 2.75 33.67 -0.12
C ALA A 655 1.27 33.25 -0.04
N GLU A 656 0.82 32.31 -0.87
CA GLU A 656 -0.55 31.78 -0.79
C GLU A 656 -0.78 30.96 0.49
N LEU A 657 0.19 30.14 0.88
CA LEU A 657 0.19 29.37 2.12
C LEU A 657 0.27 30.29 3.33
N GLY A 658 1.10 31.33 3.30
CA GLY A 658 1.17 32.34 4.34
C GLY A 658 -0.19 33.00 4.62
N LYS A 659 -1.02 33.22 3.61
CA LYS A 659 -2.40 33.74 3.80
C LYS A 659 -3.30 32.75 4.54
N ILE A 660 -3.08 31.44 4.36
CA ILE A 660 -3.86 30.37 5.00
C ILE A 660 -3.36 30.15 6.43
N ILE A 661 -2.04 30.03 6.62
CA ILE A 661 -1.38 29.85 7.92
C ILE A 661 -1.70 31.01 8.87
N ASN A 662 -1.66 32.25 8.38
CA ASN A 662 -1.98 33.43 9.19
C ASN A 662 -3.43 33.46 9.71
N ARG A 663 -4.32 32.63 9.15
CA ARG A 663 -5.71 32.47 9.61
C ARG A 663 -5.90 31.31 10.58
N LEU A 664 -4.87 30.48 10.80
CA LEU A 664 -4.90 29.39 11.76
C LEU A 664 -4.58 29.89 13.19
N PRO A 665 -5.11 29.21 14.24
CA PRO A 665 -4.69 29.43 15.62
C PRO A 665 -3.18 29.27 15.78
N LEU A 666 -2.55 30.09 16.63
CA LEU A 666 -1.08 30.12 16.81
C LEU A 666 -0.48 28.74 17.07
N ALA A 667 -1.14 27.90 17.87
CA ALA A 667 -0.70 26.54 18.19
C ALA A 667 -0.59 25.61 16.97
N LEU A 668 -1.31 25.88 15.88
CA LEU A 668 -1.32 25.05 14.67
C LEU A 668 -0.46 25.63 13.54
N ARG A 669 0.03 26.87 13.68
CA ARG A 669 0.79 27.53 12.61
C ARG A 669 2.09 26.81 12.31
N ASN A 670 2.89 26.53 13.35
CA ASN A 670 4.17 25.85 13.22
C ASN A 670 3.99 24.41 12.69
N SER A 671 2.94 23.70 13.14
CA SER A 671 2.64 22.34 12.67
C SER A 671 2.26 22.32 11.19
N VAL A 672 1.45 23.29 10.75
CA VAL A 672 1.01 23.39 9.37
C VAL A 672 2.13 23.91 8.46
N GLU A 673 2.94 24.88 8.90
CA GLU A 673 4.17 25.33 8.21
C GLU A 673 5.14 24.17 7.98
N ASN A 674 5.41 23.36 9.01
CA ASN A 674 6.30 22.21 8.90
C ASN A 674 5.76 21.08 8.00
N ILE A 675 4.44 20.91 7.90
CA ILE A 675 3.82 19.96 6.96
C ILE A 675 3.97 20.48 5.54
N PHE A 676 3.77 21.78 5.34
CA PHE A 676 3.95 22.41 4.05
C PHE A 676 5.42 22.33 3.60
N ASP A 677 6.40 22.71 4.39
CA ASP A 677 7.81 22.58 3.96
C ASP A 677 8.24 21.12 3.61
N LYS A 678 7.39 20.12 3.90
CA LYS A 678 7.53 18.69 3.55
C LYS A 678 6.51 18.19 2.50
N LEU A 679 5.64 19.05 1.97
CA LEU A 679 4.84 18.68 0.82
C LEU A 679 5.76 18.66 -0.43
N PRO A 680 5.48 17.79 -1.41
CA PRO A 680 6.24 17.66 -2.64
C PRO A 680 6.24 18.96 -3.41
N VAL A 681 7.34 19.25 -4.09
CA VAL A 681 7.57 20.48 -4.88
C VAL A 681 6.47 20.68 -5.95
N GLU A 682 5.83 19.59 -6.36
CA GLU A 682 4.70 19.52 -7.29
C GLU A 682 3.39 20.09 -6.73
N LEU A 683 3.26 20.21 -5.41
CA LEU A 683 2.19 20.98 -4.77
C LEU A 683 2.56 22.47 -4.66
N TYR A 684 3.84 22.84 -4.78
CA TYR A 684 4.32 24.23 -4.72
C TYR A 684 4.21 25.00 -6.05
N GLY A 685 3.82 24.33 -7.13
CA GLY A 685 3.70 24.88 -8.47
C GLY A 685 2.75 24.07 -9.36
N GLU A 686 2.43 24.53 -10.58
CA GLU A 686 1.95 23.60 -11.61
C GLU A 686 3.20 22.95 -12.20
N ASN A 687 3.45 21.69 -11.90
CA ASN A 687 4.52 20.94 -12.57
C ASN A 687 3.86 19.87 -13.41
N GLY A 688 3.60 20.16 -14.69
CA GLY A 688 2.97 19.21 -15.60
C GLY A 688 3.63 17.82 -15.51
N PRO A 689 2.85 16.75 -15.30
CA PRO A 689 3.39 15.42 -15.12
C PRO A 689 4.07 14.93 -16.40
N THR A 690 4.80 13.83 -16.28
CA THR A 690 5.29 13.07 -17.44
C THR A 690 4.23 12.06 -17.89
N GLY A 691 4.34 11.60 -19.14
CA GLY A 691 3.45 10.58 -19.69
C GLY A 691 3.68 9.19 -19.06
N PRO A 692 2.81 8.20 -19.35
CA PRO A 692 2.86 6.87 -18.74
C PRO A 692 4.23 6.18 -18.85
N LYS A 693 4.90 6.28 -20.00
CA LYS A 693 6.18 5.59 -20.27
C LYS A 693 7.37 6.13 -19.49
N GLU A 694 7.27 7.31 -18.89
CA GLU A 694 8.29 7.85 -17.98
C GLU A 694 8.05 7.47 -16.51
N LYS A 695 6.92 6.82 -16.20
CA LYS A 695 6.61 6.39 -14.83
C LYS A 695 7.41 5.13 -14.50
N LYS A 696 7.97 5.06 -13.30
CA LYS A 696 8.82 3.93 -12.87
C LYS A 696 8.11 2.57 -12.96
N ASN A 697 6.80 2.55 -12.73
CA ASN A 697 5.96 1.35 -12.81
C ASN A 697 5.62 0.93 -14.25
N TRP A 698 5.99 1.70 -15.28
CA TRP A 698 5.88 1.27 -16.67
C TRP A 698 6.67 -0.03 -16.88
N GLU A 699 7.96 0.00 -16.57
CA GLU A 699 8.81 -1.20 -16.58
C GLU A 699 8.83 -1.92 -15.21
N GLY A 700 8.83 -1.18 -14.11
CA GLY A 700 8.89 -1.70 -12.73
C GLY A 700 7.56 -2.29 -12.22
N ASP A 701 7.52 -2.72 -10.96
CA ASP A 701 6.28 -3.13 -10.28
C ASP A 701 5.54 -1.91 -9.70
N GLU A 702 4.29 -2.10 -9.29
CA GLU A 702 3.53 -1.05 -8.61
C GLU A 702 4.14 -0.70 -7.25
N ILE A 703 4.13 0.60 -6.93
CA ILE A 703 4.79 1.14 -5.73
C ILE A 703 3.76 1.24 -4.59
N SER A 704 3.88 0.37 -3.58
CA SER A 704 3.00 0.39 -2.40
C SER A 704 3.51 1.35 -1.32
#